data_AF-A0A3M2M459-F1
#
_entry.id   AF-A0A3M2M459-F1
#
_cell.length_a   1.000
_cell.length_b   1.000
_cell.length_c   1.000
_cell.angle_alpha   90.00
_cell.angle_beta   90.00
_cell.angle_gamma   90.00
#
_symmetry.space_group_name_H-M   'P 1'
#
loop_
_entity.id
_entity.type
_entity.pdbx_description
1 polymer ?
#
loop_
_entity_poly.entity_id
_entity_poly.type
_entity_poly.pdbx_seq_one_letter_code
_entity_poly.pdbx_strand_id
1 'polypeptide(L)'
;MPPSSEPPTATTQPSTSARVPTQSPAPEADPLPLRQSTEIQGDILAGFKKDHVHLLLLAFGDRDQAREWLDRLRHRVATTREVADFNRQFSRARRARSGVDPERHHATWRSVSLTHAGLTELIGGAPYTDAPRGTTQEAFLQGPAPRAEWLGDTEASAPEHWLFGAEEQPAVHAVLTLAADRPEDLARALAEERDEAGDSGLTVVFEQPAGTLAGSLRGREHFGFKDGISQPGVRGFDEPDPDDPEHQLGRPGTRIVPAGEFLVGHEKDHRLPDWLPEWMRDGSFHVVRRLAQDVPGWWAQMADLVAELKKSNAVPQQATSEWLAARLMGRWRSGAPLTKHPDADPHPDPETEADNDILYGDDQLGRTVPLCAHLRKTNPRDGLLARVTDPEPVPLQGALDGRRIIRRGVPYGERFDPTGGAENGPDAPRGLVFVAYQGDLVAQFEFVQRSWVDADAFPERDAQVGRDAVIGRGSQASFPVHGSPDAHVPLTLRQFVRTEGALYAFTPSLTALRLLAAGEIPPGGPPSEDRVLAAPMVLRRGEVISSGKARLRFEEDGDLRVRDEREEVTWEAGYTGGRSGRAEFWEDGRLVLVDSDSAPVWSTPTEGNEGAVLVVAADGDVAVRAADGGVLWRTDTAH
;
A
#
# COMPACT_ATOMS: atom_id res chain seq x y z
N MET A 1 84.57 -7.49 -57.30
CA MET A 1 83.40 -6.93 -56.59
C MET A 1 83.26 -7.70 -55.29
N PRO A 2 83.31 -7.03 -54.13
CA PRO A 2 83.53 -7.68 -52.84
C PRO A 2 82.21 -8.15 -52.19
N PRO A 3 82.26 -9.13 -51.27
CA PRO A 3 81.20 -9.37 -50.30
C PRO A 3 81.44 -8.50 -49.05
N SER A 4 80.36 -7.96 -48.47
CA SER A 4 80.41 -7.25 -47.19
C SER A 4 79.53 -7.94 -46.16
N SER A 5 80.11 -8.07 -44.99
CA SER A 5 79.71 -8.77 -43.76
C SER A 5 78.60 -8.10 -42.95
N GLU A 6 77.82 -8.93 -42.26
CA GLU A 6 76.72 -8.62 -41.31
C GLU A 6 77.15 -7.94 -40.00
N PRO A 7 76.16 -7.37 -39.27
CA PRO A 7 76.11 -7.48 -37.79
C PRO A 7 74.66 -7.76 -37.25
N PRO A 8 74.39 -7.98 -35.93
CA PRO A 8 73.64 -9.14 -35.45
C PRO A 8 72.28 -8.85 -34.76
N THR A 9 71.62 -9.96 -34.39
CA THR A 9 70.38 -10.17 -33.61
C THR A 9 70.21 -9.35 -32.31
N ALA A 10 68.97 -8.92 -32.06
CA ALA A 10 68.46 -8.55 -30.74
C ALA A 10 67.14 -9.30 -30.43
N THR A 11 67.10 -9.89 -29.24
CA THR A 11 66.10 -10.78 -28.65
C THR A 11 64.80 -10.04 -28.30
N THR A 12 63.63 -10.59 -28.65
CA THR A 12 62.31 -10.13 -28.17
C THR A 12 61.59 -11.27 -27.44
N GLN A 13 61.15 -10.99 -26.22
CA GLN A 13 60.36 -11.89 -25.37
C GLN A 13 58.94 -12.10 -25.94
N PRO A 14 58.31 -13.28 -25.72
CA PRO A 14 56.92 -13.49 -26.10
C PRO A 14 55.96 -12.85 -25.09
N SER A 15 55.09 -11.94 -25.55
CA SER A 15 53.93 -11.49 -24.80
C SER A 15 52.85 -12.58 -24.82
N THR A 16 52.54 -13.15 -23.66
CA THR A 16 51.33 -13.95 -23.47
C THR A 16 50.14 -12.99 -23.36
N SER A 17 49.42 -12.77 -24.46
CA SER A 17 48.10 -12.14 -24.38
C SER A 17 47.12 -13.14 -23.77
N ALA A 18 46.69 -12.86 -22.55
CA ALA A 18 45.53 -13.54 -21.96
C ALA A 18 44.32 -13.21 -22.83
N ARG A 19 43.70 -14.25 -23.42
CA ARG A 19 42.40 -14.13 -24.08
C ARG A 19 41.38 -13.71 -23.04
N VAL A 20 40.92 -12.46 -23.13
CA VAL A 20 39.68 -12.01 -22.49
C VAL A 20 38.56 -12.90 -23.05
N PRO A 21 37.76 -13.57 -22.21
CA PRO A 21 36.60 -14.30 -22.69
C PRO A 21 35.65 -13.28 -23.32
N THR A 22 35.31 -13.47 -24.60
CA THR A 22 34.21 -12.76 -25.22
C THR A 22 32.95 -13.08 -24.43
N GLN A 23 32.48 -12.13 -23.62
CA GLN A 23 31.12 -12.15 -23.09
C GLN A 23 30.20 -12.32 -24.29
N SER A 24 29.50 -13.45 -24.35
CA SER A 24 28.29 -13.52 -25.16
C SER A 24 27.37 -12.41 -24.65
N PRO A 25 26.72 -11.62 -25.52
CA PRO A 25 25.75 -10.64 -25.04
C PRO A 25 24.75 -11.39 -24.17
N ALA A 26 24.61 -10.95 -22.92
CA ALA A 26 23.53 -11.42 -22.08
C ALA A 26 22.22 -11.28 -22.89
N PRO A 27 21.31 -12.27 -22.86
CA PRO A 27 20.00 -12.08 -23.46
C PRO A 27 19.44 -10.76 -22.91
N GLU A 28 18.98 -9.86 -23.79
CA GLU A 28 18.32 -8.62 -23.37
C GLU A 28 17.29 -8.99 -22.30
N ALA A 29 17.53 -8.55 -21.07
CA ALA A 29 16.63 -8.82 -19.97
C ALA A 29 15.26 -8.26 -20.36
N ASP A 30 14.19 -9.04 -20.14
CA ASP A 30 12.83 -8.57 -20.35
C ASP A 30 12.68 -7.23 -19.60
N PRO A 31 12.26 -6.14 -20.27
CA PRO A 31 12.15 -4.83 -19.62
C PRO A 31 11.14 -4.83 -18.47
N LEU A 32 10.25 -5.83 -18.39
CA LEU A 32 9.19 -5.94 -17.38
C LEU A 32 9.20 -7.30 -16.67
N PRO A 33 10.26 -7.63 -15.89
CA PRO A 33 10.45 -8.96 -15.29
C PRO A 33 9.31 -9.37 -14.35
N LEU A 34 8.70 -8.42 -13.61
CA LEU A 34 7.61 -8.73 -12.68
C LEU A 34 6.31 -9.08 -13.42
N ARG A 35 6.12 -8.57 -14.66
CA ARG A 35 4.96 -8.93 -15.48
C ARG A 35 4.97 -10.40 -15.90
N GLN A 36 6.16 -11.00 -15.97
CA GLN A 36 6.33 -12.43 -16.27
C GLN A 36 6.49 -13.31 -15.01
N SER A 37 6.29 -12.75 -13.81
CA SER A 37 6.50 -13.49 -12.58
C SER A 37 5.53 -14.65 -12.41
N THR A 38 6.09 -15.84 -12.18
CA THR A 38 5.39 -17.05 -11.73
C THR A 38 5.38 -17.20 -10.22
N GLU A 39 6.06 -16.32 -9.48
CA GLU A 39 6.18 -16.37 -8.02
C GLU A 39 5.13 -15.52 -7.31
N ILE A 40 4.67 -14.43 -7.92
CA ILE A 40 3.76 -13.47 -7.29
C ILE A 40 2.30 -13.86 -7.61
N GLN A 41 1.45 -13.97 -6.59
CA GLN A 41 0.02 -14.24 -6.79
C GLN A 41 -0.66 -13.13 -7.59
N GLY A 42 -1.54 -13.50 -8.51
CA GLY A 42 -1.97 -12.63 -9.61
C GLY A 42 -2.89 -11.47 -9.22
N ASP A 43 -3.52 -11.52 -8.04
CA ASP A 43 -4.37 -10.42 -7.59
C ASP A 43 -3.58 -9.20 -7.09
N ILE A 44 -2.29 -9.40 -6.75
CA ILE A 44 -1.40 -8.33 -6.27
C ILE A 44 -1.14 -7.32 -7.39
N LEU A 45 -0.27 -7.65 -8.36
CA LEU A 45 0.14 -6.68 -9.39
C LEU A 45 -0.87 -6.57 -10.54
N ALA A 46 -1.29 -7.70 -11.11
CA ALA A 46 -2.13 -7.70 -12.31
C ALA A 46 -3.62 -7.43 -12.01
N GLY A 47 -4.10 -7.94 -10.86
CA GLY A 47 -5.48 -7.85 -10.42
C GLY A 47 -6.42 -8.78 -11.21
N PHE A 48 -7.28 -9.50 -10.50
CA PHE A 48 -8.19 -10.45 -11.13
C PHE A 48 -9.19 -9.81 -12.09
N LYS A 49 -9.68 -8.60 -11.79
CA LYS A 49 -10.61 -7.81 -12.64
C LYS A 49 -11.81 -8.62 -13.12
N LYS A 50 -12.53 -9.23 -12.16
CA LYS A 50 -13.70 -10.09 -12.42
C LYS A 50 -14.96 -9.51 -11.80
N ASP A 51 -16.09 -9.83 -12.41
CA ASP A 51 -17.40 -9.32 -11.99
C ASP A 51 -17.97 -10.06 -10.77
N HIS A 52 -17.54 -11.30 -10.52
CA HIS A 52 -18.01 -12.09 -9.39
C HIS A 52 -16.83 -12.49 -8.50
N VAL A 53 -16.92 -12.16 -7.21
CA VAL A 53 -15.86 -12.40 -6.23
C VAL A 53 -16.45 -13.03 -4.97
N HIS A 54 -15.71 -13.92 -4.34
CA HIS A 54 -16.11 -14.49 -3.06
C HIS A 54 -14.86 -14.69 -2.19
N LEU A 55 -14.91 -14.21 -0.95
CA LEU A 55 -13.86 -14.47 0.03
C LEU A 55 -14.36 -15.53 1.02
N LEU A 56 -13.60 -16.62 1.16
CA LEU A 56 -13.78 -17.60 2.23
C LEU A 56 -12.76 -17.31 3.33
N LEU A 57 -13.24 -17.02 4.53
CA LEU A 57 -12.41 -16.85 5.71
C LEU A 57 -12.35 -18.18 6.45
N LEU A 58 -11.16 -18.78 6.52
CA LEU A 58 -10.97 -20.15 6.97
C LEU A 58 -10.18 -20.20 8.27
N ALA A 59 -10.57 -21.10 9.16
CA ALA A 59 -9.80 -21.51 10.33
C ALA A 59 -9.25 -22.92 10.11
N PHE A 60 -7.97 -23.10 10.45
CA PHE A 60 -7.31 -24.39 10.47
C PHE A 60 -7.70 -25.19 11.71
N GLY A 61 -8.01 -26.47 11.52
CA GLY A 61 -8.21 -27.42 12.62
C GLY A 61 -6.89 -28.06 13.05
N ASP A 62 -6.37 -28.97 12.23
CA ASP A 62 -5.09 -29.64 12.44
C ASP A 62 -4.01 -29.09 11.51
N ARG A 63 -2.77 -28.99 12.00
CA ARG A 63 -1.63 -28.41 11.26
C ARG A 63 -1.30 -29.21 10.01
N ASP A 64 -1.21 -30.53 10.12
CA ASP A 64 -0.77 -31.38 9.01
C ASP A 64 -1.84 -31.39 7.92
N GLN A 65 -3.12 -31.46 8.29
CA GLN A 65 -4.23 -31.32 7.34
C GLN A 65 -4.27 -29.93 6.67
N ALA A 66 -4.00 -28.85 7.42
CA ALA A 66 -3.92 -27.51 6.85
C ALA A 66 -2.76 -27.35 5.85
N ARG A 67 -1.61 -27.99 6.13
CA ARG A 67 -0.48 -28.05 5.20
C ARG A 67 -0.81 -28.85 3.93
N GLU A 68 -1.48 -29.98 4.08
CA GLU A 68 -1.95 -30.78 2.93
C GLU A 68 -2.95 -30.01 2.06
N TRP A 69 -3.90 -29.30 2.67
CA TRP A 69 -4.81 -28.40 1.97
C TRP A 69 -4.03 -27.34 1.19
N LEU A 70 -3.05 -26.70 1.83
CA LEU A 70 -2.24 -25.65 1.20
C LEU A 70 -1.43 -26.21 0.02
N ASP A 71 -0.88 -27.42 0.14
CA ASP A 71 -0.13 -28.08 -0.95
C ASP A 71 -1.00 -28.32 -2.19
N ARG A 72 -2.26 -28.74 -1.99
CA ARG A 72 -3.21 -28.92 -3.09
C ARG A 72 -3.65 -27.57 -3.68
N LEU A 73 -3.97 -26.60 -2.83
CA LEU A 73 -4.44 -25.28 -3.26
C LEU A 73 -3.39 -24.52 -4.08
N ARG A 74 -2.11 -24.55 -3.71
CA ARG A 74 -1.05 -23.76 -4.39
C ARG A 74 -0.91 -24.10 -5.89
N HIS A 75 -1.37 -25.27 -6.34
CA HIS A 75 -1.41 -25.62 -7.77
C HIS A 75 -2.54 -24.95 -8.55
N ARG A 76 -3.54 -24.40 -7.86
CA ARG A 76 -4.70 -23.70 -8.44
C ARG A 76 -4.66 -22.18 -8.23
N VAL A 77 -3.68 -21.69 -7.47
CA VAL A 77 -3.45 -20.26 -7.24
C VAL A 77 -2.94 -19.62 -8.53
N ALA A 78 -3.57 -18.52 -8.93
CA ALA A 78 -3.22 -17.80 -10.14
C ALA A 78 -1.98 -16.93 -9.92
N THR A 79 -1.07 -16.91 -10.89
CA THR A 79 0.15 -16.08 -10.87
C THR A 79 -0.04 -14.74 -11.58
N THR A 80 0.84 -13.78 -11.31
CA THR A 80 0.87 -12.48 -11.97
C THR A 80 1.01 -12.62 -13.48
N ARG A 81 1.88 -13.53 -13.95
CA ARG A 81 2.03 -13.81 -15.38
C ARG A 81 0.72 -14.26 -16.03
N GLU A 82 0.05 -15.25 -15.46
CA GLU A 82 -1.20 -15.79 -16.01
C GLU A 82 -2.29 -14.72 -16.11
N VAL A 83 -2.46 -13.96 -15.02
CA VAL A 83 -3.47 -12.90 -14.95
C VAL A 83 -3.12 -11.74 -15.89
N ALA A 84 -1.85 -11.32 -15.96
CA ALA A 84 -1.40 -10.26 -16.86
C ALA A 84 -1.55 -10.64 -18.34
N ASP A 85 -1.22 -11.89 -18.68
CA ASP A 85 -1.39 -12.43 -20.03
C ASP A 85 -2.86 -12.52 -20.43
N PHE A 86 -3.72 -13.00 -19.53
CA PHE A 86 -5.16 -13.01 -19.74
C PHE A 86 -5.71 -11.59 -19.94
N ASN A 87 -5.37 -10.66 -19.04
CA ASN A 87 -5.84 -9.27 -19.10
C ASN A 87 -5.43 -8.57 -20.40
N ARG A 88 -4.21 -8.83 -20.89
CA ARG A 88 -3.73 -8.32 -22.18
C ARG A 88 -4.53 -8.88 -23.35
N GLN A 89 -4.80 -10.19 -23.35
CA GLN A 89 -5.58 -10.85 -24.40
C GLN A 89 -7.03 -10.37 -24.41
N PHE A 90 -7.66 -10.28 -23.23
CA PHE A 90 -9.01 -9.77 -23.05
C PHE A 90 -9.13 -8.34 -23.56
N SER A 91 -8.21 -7.45 -23.16
CA SER A 91 -8.19 -6.04 -23.60
C SER A 91 -8.03 -5.92 -25.12
N ARG A 92 -7.16 -6.73 -25.73
CA ARG A 92 -6.99 -6.78 -27.19
C ARG A 92 -8.27 -7.24 -27.89
N ALA A 93 -8.91 -8.28 -27.39
CA ALA A 93 -10.17 -8.80 -27.95
C ALA A 93 -11.32 -7.80 -27.81
N ARG A 94 -11.44 -7.11 -26.67
CA ARG A 94 -12.44 -6.05 -26.43
C ARG A 94 -12.23 -4.87 -27.38
N ARG A 95 -10.99 -4.42 -27.59
CA ARG A 95 -10.68 -3.37 -28.59
C ARG A 95 -11.03 -3.78 -30.01
N ALA A 96 -10.74 -5.02 -30.38
CA ALA A 96 -11.11 -5.57 -31.70
C ALA A 96 -12.64 -5.67 -31.90
N ARG A 97 -13.42 -5.62 -30.82
CA ARG A 97 -14.90 -5.68 -30.81
C ARG A 97 -15.55 -4.36 -30.39
N SER A 98 -14.88 -3.23 -30.62
CA SER A 98 -15.42 -1.89 -30.34
C SER A 98 -15.92 -1.70 -28.90
N GLY A 99 -15.23 -2.30 -27.93
CA GLY A 99 -15.56 -2.14 -26.51
C GLY A 99 -16.48 -3.22 -25.94
N VAL A 100 -16.95 -4.19 -26.73
CA VAL A 100 -17.78 -5.31 -26.25
C VAL A 100 -16.93 -6.41 -25.62
N ASP A 101 -17.33 -6.89 -24.44
CA ASP A 101 -16.64 -7.96 -23.72
C ASP A 101 -16.62 -9.28 -24.54
N PRO A 102 -15.47 -9.97 -24.63
CA PRO A 102 -15.33 -11.19 -25.40
C PRO A 102 -15.96 -12.42 -24.70
N GLU A 103 -17.12 -12.88 -25.17
CA GLU A 103 -17.90 -14.00 -24.59
C GLU A 103 -17.13 -15.31 -24.33
N ARG A 104 -16.10 -15.62 -25.12
CA ARG A 104 -15.34 -16.89 -25.00
C ARG A 104 -14.10 -16.80 -24.11
N HIS A 105 -13.76 -15.61 -23.60
CA HIS A 105 -12.61 -15.41 -22.74
C HIS A 105 -13.08 -15.24 -21.30
N HIS A 106 -13.28 -16.37 -20.60
CA HIS A 106 -13.60 -16.41 -19.18
C HIS A 106 -12.49 -17.13 -18.40
N ALA A 107 -12.30 -16.75 -17.15
CA ALA A 107 -11.36 -17.36 -16.23
C ALA A 107 -11.92 -17.38 -14.81
N THR A 108 -11.42 -18.33 -14.02
CA THR A 108 -11.61 -18.38 -12.57
C THR A 108 -10.24 -18.32 -11.93
N TRP A 109 -10.06 -17.33 -11.06
CA TRP A 109 -8.81 -17.09 -10.36
C TRP A 109 -8.96 -17.36 -8.87
N ARG A 110 -7.85 -17.77 -8.25
CA ARG A 110 -7.74 -18.04 -6.82
C ARG A 110 -6.48 -17.37 -6.29
N SER A 111 -6.60 -16.74 -5.13
CA SER A 111 -5.50 -16.18 -4.35
C SER A 111 -5.70 -16.57 -2.89
N VAL A 112 -4.61 -16.81 -2.17
CA VAL A 112 -4.65 -17.15 -0.74
C VAL A 112 -3.72 -16.25 0.05
N SER A 113 -4.24 -15.70 1.13
CA SER A 113 -3.48 -14.94 2.12
C SER A 113 -3.62 -15.58 3.49
N LEU A 114 -2.59 -15.46 4.32
CA LEU A 114 -2.51 -16.08 5.64
C LEU A 114 -2.37 -14.99 6.69
N THR A 115 -3.19 -15.02 7.74
CA THR A 115 -3.02 -14.11 8.88
C THR A 115 -1.77 -14.50 9.67
N HIS A 116 -1.31 -13.64 10.58
CA HIS A 116 -0.19 -14.00 11.45
C HIS A 116 -0.49 -15.28 12.26
N ALA A 117 -1.72 -15.43 12.75
CA ALA A 117 -2.19 -16.65 13.41
C ALA A 117 -2.13 -17.87 12.47
N GLY A 118 -2.61 -17.74 11.23
CA GLY A 118 -2.53 -18.82 10.25
C GLY A 118 -1.10 -19.23 9.89
N LEU A 119 -0.18 -18.27 9.75
CA LEU A 119 1.25 -18.55 9.56
C LEU A 119 1.83 -19.26 10.79
N THR A 120 1.47 -18.81 11.99
CA THR A 120 1.93 -19.43 13.24
C THR A 120 1.51 -20.90 13.31
N GLU A 121 0.27 -21.21 12.95
CA GLU A 121 -0.22 -22.59 12.91
C GLU A 121 0.48 -23.44 11.85
N LEU A 122 0.65 -22.92 10.63
CA LEU A 122 1.32 -23.65 9.55
C LEU A 122 2.81 -23.87 9.81
N ILE A 123 3.50 -22.93 10.46
CA ILE A 123 4.93 -23.03 10.78
C ILE A 123 5.16 -23.89 12.03
N GLY A 124 4.26 -23.78 13.00
CA GLY A 124 4.39 -24.37 14.33
C GLY A 124 5.11 -23.50 15.34
N GLY A 125 5.02 -22.18 15.14
CA GLY A 125 5.57 -21.13 15.98
C GLY A 125 5.59 -19.81 15.19
N ALA A 126 6.05 -18.74 15.81
CA ALA A 126 5.99 -17.41 15.19
C ALA A 126 6.75 -17.39 13.84
N PRO A 127 6.23 -16.69 12.81
CA PRO A 127 6.91 -16.54 11.52
C PRO A 127 8.25 -15.78 11.62
N TYR A 128 8.39 -14.96 12.64
CA TYR A 128 9.59 -14.22 13.03
C TYR A 128 9.52 -13.87 14.52
N THR A 129 10.65 -13.67 15.19
CA THR A 129 10.68 -13.20 16.59
C THR A 129 10.88 -11.71 16.74
N ASP A 130 11.41 -11.04 15.73
CA ASP A 130 11.72 -9.61 15.79
C ASP A 130 10.54 -8.78 15.26
N ALA A 131 9.79 -8.15 16.17
CA ALA A 131 8.65 -7.29 15.86
C ALA A 131 8.74 -5.96 16.64
N PRO A 132 9.63 -5.04 16.24
CA PRO A 132 9.81 -3.77 16.94
C PRO A 132 8.53 -2.92 16.92
N ARG A 133 8.32 -2.10 17.95
CA ARG A 133 7.17 -1.19 18.00
C ARG A 133 7.16 -0.24 16.80
N GLY A 134 5.97 0.00 16.25
CA GLY A 134 5.73 0.89 15.13
C GLY A 134 6.07 0.30 13.75
N THR A 135 6.36 -1.00 13.66
CA THR A 135 6.74 -1.65 12.39
C THR A 135 5.61 -2.46 11.76
N THR A 136 5.77 -2.81 10.48
CA THR A 136 4.85 -3.73 9.78
C THR A 136 4.82 -5.12 10.43
N GLN A 137 5.93 -5.59 11.02
CA GLN A 137 5.99 -6.83 11.78
C GLN A 137 5.04 -6.78 12.99
N GLU A 138 5.12 -5.71 13.79
CA GLU A 138 4.23 -5.55 14.94
C GLU A 138 2.78 -5.43 14.50
N ALA A 139 2.50 -4.60 13.49
CA ALA A 139 1.14 -4.43 12.99
C ALA A 139 0.53 -5.75 12.49
N PHE A 140 1.31 -6.54 11.74
CA PHE A 140 0.86 -7.84 11.25
C PHE A 140 0.67 -8.87 12.38
N LEU A 141 1.57 -8.89 13.37
CA LEU A 141 1.46 -9.71 14.58
C LEU A 141 0.18 -9.41 15.38
N GLN A 142 -0.13 -8.13 15.59
CA GLN A 142 -1.30 -7.69 16.35
C GLN A 142 -2.61 -7.88 15.57
N GLY A 143 -2.57 -7.68 14.25
CA GLY A 143 -3.79 -7.53 13.46
C GLY A 143 -4.50 -6.20 13.71
N PRO A 144 -5.65 -5.96 13.06
CA PRO A 144 -6.30 -4.65 13.08
C PRO A 144 -7.12 -4.36 14.35
N ALA A 145 -7.62 -5.38 15.06
CA ALA A 145 -8.50 -5.16 16.23
C ALA A 145 -7.80 -4.42 17.39
N PRO A 146 -6.57 -4.78 17.82
CA PRO A 146 -5.81 -4.00 18.81
C PRO A 146 -5.48 -2.58 18.35
N ARG A 147 -5.55 -2.35 17.03
CA ARG A 147 -5.16 -1.10 16.36
C ARG A 147 -6.38 -0.26 15.97
N ALA A 148 -7.58 -0.69 16.34
CA ALA A 148 -8.84 -0.10 15.90
C ALA A 148 -8.94 1.41 16.17
N GLU A 149 -8.49 1.88 17.33
CA GLU A 149 -8.49 3.31 17.67
C GLU A 149 -7.64 4.13 16.68
N TRP A 150 -6.47 3.62 16.28
CA TRP A 150 -5.61 4.28 15.29
C TRP A 150 -6.21 4.27 13.88
N LEU A 151 -7.03 3.28 13.59
CA LEU A 151 -7.73 3.14 12.30
C LEU A 151 -9.04 3.94 12.24
N GLY A 152 -9.44 4.60 13.31
CA GLY A 152 -10.73 5.28 13.43
C GLY A 152 -11.92 4.33 13.62
N ASP A 153 -11.65 3.06 13.94
CA ASP A 153 -12.65 2.01 14.17
C ASP A 153 -13.15 2.08 15.62
N THR A 154 -13.91 3.12 15.91
CA THR A 154 -14.52 3.38 17.23
C THR A 154 -16.04 3.39 17.13
N GLU A 155 -16.72 3.38 18.29
CA GLU A 155 -18.18 3.43 18.38
C GLU A 155 -18.83 2.34 17.53
N ALA A 156 -19.73 2.68 16.60
CA ALA A 156 -20.38 1.70 15.73
C ALA A 156 -19.41 0.88 14.87
N SER A 157 -18.18 1.37 14.64
CA SER A 157 -17.13 0.65 13.90
C SER A 157 -16.17 -0.14 14.81
N ALA A 158 -16.39 -0.17 16.12
CA ALA A 158 -15.50 -0.84 17.07
C ALA A 158 -15.47 -2.37 16.87
N PRO A 159 -14.37 -3.05 17.23
CA PRO A 159 -14.21 -4.50 17.07
C PRO A 159 -15.34 -5.35 17.65
N GLU A 160 -15.96 -4.90 18.75
CA GLU A 160 -17.13 -5.54 19.38
C GLU A 160 -18.36 -5.68 18.47
N HIS A 161 -18.41 -4.93 17.36
CA HIS A 161 -19.48 -4.98 16.36
C HIS A 161 -19.07 -5.66 15.05
N TRP A 162 -17.83 -6.14 14.95
CA TRP A 162 -17.34 -6.79 13.74
C TRP A 162 -17.96 -8.19 13.57
N LEU A 163 -18.03 -8.65 12.32
CA LEU A 163 -18.48 -10.00 11.96
C LEU A 163 -17.33 -11.02 11.95
N PHE A 164 -16.10 -10.55 11.77
CA PHE A 164 -14.88 -11.34 11.79
C PHE A 164 -13.68 -10.45 12.19
N GLY A 165 -12.61 -11.09 12.69
CA GLY A 165 -11.32 -10.44 12.94
C GLY A 165 -11.16 -9.76 14.30
N ALA A 166 -12.18 -9.77 15.16
CA ALA A 166 -12.04 -9.37 16.56
C ALA A 166 -11.44 -10.50 17.42
N GLU A 167 -10.80 -10.16 18.54
CA GLU A 167 -10.09 -11.14 19.39
C GLU A 167 -11.01 -12.19 20.02
N GLU A 168 -12.26 -11.81 20.33
CA GLU A 168 -13.25 -12.69 20.95
C GLU A 168 -13.92 -13.65 19.95
N GLN A 169 -13.57 -13.56 18.67
CA GLN A 169 -14.17 -14.34 17.59
C GLN A 169 -13.29 -15.53 17.20
N PRO A 170 -13.84 -16.55 16.51
CA PRO A 170 -13.02 -17.61 15.94
C PRO A 170 -11.91 -17.02 15.07
N ALA A 171 -10.67 -17.44 15.32
CA ALA A 171 -9.51 -16.95 14.59
C ALA A 171 -9.66 -17.26 13.09
N VAL A 172 -9.42 -16.25 12.26
CA VAL A 172 -9.26 -16.44 10.82
C VAL A 172 -7.80 -16.72 10.53
N HIS A 173 -7.50 -17.86 9.94
CA HIS A 173 -6.14 -18.27 9.58
C HIS A 173 -5.81 -18.00 8.12
N ALA A 174 -6.78 -18.15 7.22
CA ALA A 174 -6.60 -17.89 5.79
C ALA A 174 -7.77 -17.09 5.18
N VAL A 175 -7.44 -16.28 4.19
CA VAL A 175 -8.38 -15.60 3.29
C VAL A 175 -8.19 -16.20 1.91
N LEU A 176 -9.18 -16.95 1.43
CA LEU A 176 -9.20 -17.49 0.07
C LEU A 176 -10.11 -16.63 -0.79
N THR A 177 -9.52 -15.90 -1.74
CA THR A 177 -10.25 -15.06 -2.70
C THR A 177 -10.46 -15.85 -3.99
N LEU A 178 -11.72 -16.08 -4.34
CA LEU A 178 -12.13 -16.63 -5.63
C LEU A 178 -12.75 -15.53 -6.47
N ALA A 179 -12.40 -15.48 -7.75
CA ALA A 179 -12.94 -14.49 -8.68
C ALA A 179 -13.21 -15.12 -10.04
N ALA A 180 -14.38 -14.87 -10.64
CA ALA A 180 -14.72 -15.43 -11.94
C ALA A 180 -15.53 -14.45 -12.81
N ASP A 181 -15.41 -14.59 -14.13
CA ASP A 181 -16.22 -13.82 -15.08
C ASP A 181 -17.70 -14.25 -15.09
N ARG A 182 -18.00 -15.50 -14.69
CA ARG A 182 -19.36 -16.06 -14.70
C ARG A 182 -19.77 -16.55 -13.31
N PRO A 183 -21.03 -16.33 -12.91
CA PRO A 183 -21.51 -16.75 -11.60
C PRO A 183 -21.51 -18.28 -11.45
N GLU A 184 -21.78 -19.01 -12.54
CA GLU A 184 -21.76 -20.48 -12.59
C GLU A 184 -20.35 -21.04 -12.29
N ASP A 185 -19.32 -20.39 -12.83
CA ASP A 185 -17.93 -20.80 -12.64
C ASP A 185 -17.48 -20.53 -11.21
N LEU A 186 -17.87 -19.38 -10.65
CA LEU A 186 -17.63 -19.06 -9.24
C LEU A 186 -18.33 -20.06 -8.32
N ALA A 187 -19.60 -20.40 -8.59
CA ALA A 187 -20.37 -21.34 -7.77
C ALA A 187 -19.73 -22.73 -7.74
N ARG A 188 -19.26 -23.22 -8.90
CA ARG A 188 -18.52 -24.48 -8.98
C ARG A 188 -17.20 -24.44 -8.21
N ALA A 189 -16.41 -23.38 -8.40
CA ALA A 189 -15.14 -23.24 -7.68
C ALA A 189 -15.36 -23.12 -6.16
N LEU A 190 -16.42 -22.44 -5.72
CA LEU A 190 -16.79 -22.37 -4.31
C LEU A 190 -17.19 -23.72 -3.73
N ALA A 191 -17.95 -24.53 -4.48
CA ALA A 191 -18.28 -25.88 -4.05
C ALA A 191 -17.00 -26.73 -3.89
N GLU A 192 -16.11 -26.69 -4.88
CA GLU A 192 -14.81 -27.38 -4.84
C GLU A 192 -13.99 -26.98 -3.61
N GLU A 193 -13.84 -25.68 -3.33
CA GLU A 193 -13.00 -25.23 -2.20
C GLU A 193 -13.66 -25.45 -0.83
N ARG A 194 -15.00 -25.51 -0.75
CA ARG A 194 -15.71 -25.88 0.48
C ARG A 194 -15.54 -27.37 0.79
N ASP A 195 -15.65 -28.22 -0.22
CA ASP A 195 -15.43 -29.67 -0.08
C ASP A 195 -13.98 -29.93 0.35
N GLU A 196 -12.99 -29.29 -0.31
CA GLU A 196 -11.57 -29.40 0.06
C GLU A 196 -11.26 -28.90 1.47
N ALA A 197 -11.91 -27.81 1.90
CA ALA A 197 -11.78 -27.31 3.27
C ALA A 197 -12.36 -28.33 4.28
N GLY A 198 -13.56 -28.86 4.01
CA GLY A 198 -14.20 -29.87 4.86
C GLY A 198 -13.39 -31.16 4.97
N ASP A 199 -12.90 -31.67 3.85
CA ASP A 199 -12.06 -32.89 3.77
C ASP A 199 -10.73 -32.72 4.51
N SER A 200 -10.25 -31.49 4.67
CA SER A 200 -9.01 -31.14 5.38
C SER A 200 -9.26 -30.66 6.81
N GLY A 201 -10.48 -30.81 7.34
CA GLY A 201 -10.80 -30.40 8.71
C GLY A 201 -10.72 -28.89 8.95
N LEU A 202 -10.79 -28.06 7.89
CA LEU A 202 -10.87 -26.61 7.99
C LEU A 202 -12.32 -26.18 8.26
N THR A 203 -12.48 -25.09 9.00
CA THR A 203 -13.78 -24.47 9.27
C THR A 203 -13.92 -23.18 8.48
N VAL A 204 -15.06 -22.99 7.81
CA VAL A 204 -15.42 -21.69 7.23
C VAL A 204 -15.96 -20.80 8.34
N VAL A 205 -15.17 -19.79 8.73
CA VAL A 205 -15.51 -18.81 9.77
C VAL A 205 -16.52 -17.79 9.25
N PHE A 206 -16.30 -17.31 8.03
CA PHE A 206 -17.16 -16.31 7.40
C PHE A 206 -17.04 -16.40 5.87
N GLU A 207 -18.13 -16.05 5.20
CA GLU A 207 -18.21 -16.02 3.75
C GLU A 207 -18.66 -14.63 3.30
N GLN A 208 -17.89 -14.03 2.38
CA GLN A 208 -18.21 -12.72 1.84
C GLN A 208 -18.43 -12.80 0.33
N PRO A 209 -19.70 -12.88 -0.13
CA PRO A 209 -20.03 -12.68 -1.52
C PRO A 209 -19.84 -11.21 -1.89
N ALA A 210 -19.21 -10.96 -3.03
CA ALA A 210 -18.98 -9.61 -3.55
C ALA A 210 -19.00 -9.63 -5.08
N GLY A 211 -19.13 -8.48 -5.70
CA GLY A 211 -19.06 -8.38 -7.15
C GLY A 211 -19.35 -7.00 -7.68
N THR A 212 -19.14 -6.84 -8.98
CA THR A 212 -19.55 -5.65 -9.70
C THR A 212 -21.07 -5.47 -9.57
N LEU A 213 -21.51 -4.26 -9.22
CA LEU A 213 -22.94 -3.94 -9.17
C LEU A 213 -23.58 -4.07 -10.56
N ALA A 214 -24.84 -4.52 -10.62
CA ALA A 214 -25.56 -4.70 -11.86
C ALA A 214 -26.19 -3.38 -12.38
N GLY A 215 -26.44 -3.33 -13.70
CA GLY A 215 -27.18 -2.23 -14.33
C GLY A 215 -26.40 -0.91 -14.37
N SER A 216 -27.08 0.20 -14.08
CA SER A 216 -26.52 1.56 -14.13
C SER A 216 -25.37 1.83 -13.14
N LEU A 217 -25.20 0.96 -12.14
CA LEU A 217 -24.10 1.04 -11.17
C LEU A 217 -22.90 0.16 -11.53
N ARG A 218 -22.86 -0.48 -12.71
CA ARG A 218 -21.69 -1.25 -13.15
C ARG A 218 -20.43 -0.36 -13.11
N GLY A 219 -19.38 -0.87 -12.49
CA GLY A 219 -18.10 -0.15 -12.30
C GLY A 219 -18.14 0.98 -11.25
N ARG A 220 -19.19 1.05 -10.43
CA ARG A 220 -19.35 2.06 -9.36
C ARG A 220 -19.50 1.39 -8.00
N GLU A 221 -19.21 2.14 -6.94
CA GLU A 221 -19.56 1.77 -5.56
C GLU A 221 -20.99 2.23 -5.20
N HIS A 222 -21.46 1.91 -3.99
CA HIS A 222 -22.87 2.08 -3.64
C HIS A 222 -23.34 3.54 -3.47
N PHE A 223 -22.46 4.49 -3.21
CA PHE A 223 -22.80 5.92 -3.32
C PHE A 223 -22.95 6.38 -4.78
N GLY A 224 -22.54 5.55 -5.75
CA GLY A 224 -22.74 5.75 -7.19
C GLY A 224 -21.52 6.31 -7.92
N PHE A 225 -20.35 6.39 -7.28
CA PHE A 225 -19.12 6.90 -7.88
C PHE A 225 -18.32 5.79 -8.54
N LYS A 226 -17.73 6.09 -9.70
CA LYS A 226 -16.81 5.18 -10.38
C LYS A 226 -15.56 4.97 -9.52
N ASP A 227 -15.29 3.71 -9.17
CA ASP A 227 -14.14 3.32 -8.34
C ASP A 227 -13.07 2.60 -9.19
N GLY A 228 -11.89 2.37 -8.62
CA GLY A 228 -10.79 1.65 -9.24
C GLY A 228 -10.04 2.43 -10.32
N ILE A 229 -10.32 3.72 -10.52
CA ILE A 229 -9.70 4.56 -11.56
C ILE A 229 -8.21 4.78 -11.30
N SER A 230 -7.88 5.28 -10.10
CA SER A 230 -6.51 5.67 -9.75
C SER A 230 -5.81 4.55 -9.00
N GLN A 231 -4.83 3.92 -9.67
CA GLN A 231 -3.94 2.90 -9.13
C GLN A 231 -2.49 3.34 -9.39
N PRO A 232 -1.51 2.95 -8.56
CA PRO A 232 -0.11 3.15 -8.91
C PRO A 232 0.28 2.22 -10.07
N GLY A 233 1.11 2.73 -10.98
CA GLY A 233 1.91 1.87 -11.84
C GLY A 233 3.07 1.28 -11.03
N VAL A 234 3.58 0.11 -11.42
CA VAL A 234 4.64 -0.59 -10.66
C VAL A 234 5.88 -0.79 -11.51
N ARG A 235 7.04 -0.35 -11.01
CA ARG A 235 8.33 -0.50 -11.71
C ARG A 235 8.64 -1.97 -11.97
N GLY A 236 9.05 -2.29 -13.20
CA GLY A 236 9.33 -3.67 -13.62
C GLY A 236 8.08 -4.51 -13.91
N PHE A 237 6.87 -3.97 -13.72
CA PHE A 237 5.62 -4.57 -14.15
C PHE A 237 4.96 -3.71 -15.25
N ASP A 238 4.73 -2.42 -15.01
CA ASP A 238 4.14 -1.48 -15.96
C ASP A 238 5.18 -0.85 -16.88
N GLU A 239 4.79 -0.71 -18.15
CA GLU A 239 5.64 -0.12 -19.18
C GLU A 239 5.73 1.40 -18.97
N PRO A 240 6.94 1.97 -18.82
CA PRO A 240 7.13 3.41 -18.71
C PRO A 240 6.83 4.11 -20.04
N ASP A 241 6.31 5.33 -19.98
CA ASP A 241 6.17 6.18 -21.14
C ASP A 241 7.56 6.61 -21.63
N PRO A 242 7.90 6.45 -22.93
CA PRO A 242 9.20 6.86 -23.45
C PRO A 242 9.48 8.36 -23.30
N ASP A 243 8.45 9.20 -23.32
CA ASP A 243 8.58 10.65 -23.20
C ASP A 243 8.54 11.13 -21.73
N ASP A 244 7.99 10.31 -20.83
CA ASP A 244 7.92 10.56 -19.38
C ASP A 244 8.04 9.24 -18.58
N PRO A 245 9.28 8.76 -18.34
CA PRO A 245 9.50 7.44 -17.74
C PRO A 245 9.02 7.26 -16.30
N GLU A 246 8.64 8.35 -15.62
CA GLU A 246 8.02 8.29 -14.29
C GLU A 246 6.53 7.89 -14.36
N HIS A 247 5.94 7.89 -15.54
CA HIS A 247 4.53 7.58 -15.77
C HIS A 247 4.36 6.35 -16.65
N GLN A 248 3.21 5.70 -16.52
CA GLN A 248 2.86 4.53 -17.31
C GLN A 248 2.44 4.91 -18.73
N LEU A 249 2.99 4.19 -19.71
CA LEU A 249 2.66 4.33 -21.12
C LEU A 249 1.15 4.20 -21.36
N GLY A 250 0.58 5.21 -22.02
CA GLY A 250 -0.84 5.24 -22.37
C GLY A 250 -1.79 5.38 -21.17
N ARG A 251 -1.27 5.71 -19.99
CA ARG A 251 -2.06 6.01 -18.77
C ARG A 251 -1.59 7.32 -18.12
N PRO A 252 -1.86 8.48 -18.72
CA PRO A 252 -1.50 9.79 -18.16
C PRO A 252 -1.90 9.95 -16.68
N GLY A 253 -1.03 10.58 -15.89
CA GLY A 253 -1.18 10.76 -14.44
C GLY A 253 -0.99 9.48 -13.59
N THR A 254 -0.65 8.35 -14.19
CA THR A 254 -0.38 7.09 -13.48
C THR A 254 1.11 6.94 -13.25
N ARG A 255 1.60 7.45 -12.10
CA ARG A 255 3.01 7.33 -11.69
C ARG A 255 3.43 5.88 -11.46
N ILE A 256 4.65 5.56 -11.88
CA ILE A 256 5.34 4.30 -11.66
C ILE A 256 6.13 4.38 -10.35
N VAL A 257 5.74 3.54 -9.39
CA VAL A 257 6.29 3.47 -8.04
C VAL A 257 7.23 2.25 -7.93
N PRO A 258 8.31 2.30 -7.11
CA PRO A 258 9.15 1.14 -6.84
C PRO A 258 8.36 -0.08 -6.36
N ALA A 259 8.74 -1.28 -6.82
CA ALA A 259 8.01 -2.50 -6.51
C ALA A 259 8.03 -2.88 -5.02
N GLY A 260 9.05 -2.45 -4.26
CA GLY A 260 9.14 -2.66 -2.82
C GLY A 260 8.05 -1.98 -2.00
N GLU A 261 7.34 -1.01 -2.59
CA GLU A 261 6.14 -0.44 -1.98
C GLU A 261 4.95 -1.43 -1.99
N PHE A 262 5.00 -2.49 -2.79
CA PHE A 262 3.91 -3.47 -2.89
C PHE A 262 4.36 -4.90 -2.61
N LEU A 263 5.65 -5.20 -2.75
CA LEU A 263 6.22 -6.54 -2.62
C LEU A 263 7.36 -6.55 -1.59
N VAL A 264 7.32 -7.50 -0.67
CA VAL A 264 8.40 -7.71 0.30
C VAL A 264 9.66 -8.20 -0.42
N GLY A 265 10.82 -7.68 0.00
CA GLY A 265 12.14 -8.06 -0.55
C GLY A 265 12.53 -7.36 -1.86
N HIS A 266 11.84 -6.28 -2.22
CA HIS A 266 12.18 -5.40 -3.35
C HIS A 266 12.56 -4.00 -2.89
N GLU A 267 13.20 -3.24 -3.78
CA GLU A 267 13.62 -1.86 -3.52
C GLU A 267 12.42 -0.94 -3.23
N LYS A 268 12.50 -0.21 -2.12
CA LYS A 268 11.53 0.79 -1.68
C LYS A 268 11.89 2.20 -2.13
N ASP A 269 10.94 3.11 -2.04
CA ASP A 269 11.12 4.51 -2.37
C ASP A 269 11.87 5.27 -1.26
N HIS A 270 13.21 5.20 -1.29
CA HIS A 270 14.08 5.88 -0.33
C HIS A 270 13.72 5.57 1.13
N ARG A 271 13.30 4.33 1.42
CA ARG A 271 13.00 3.84 2.76
C ARG A 271 13.95 2.72 3.12
N LEU A 272 14.14 2.52 4.42
CA LEU A 272 14.90 1.39 4.93
C LEU A 272 14.23 0.06 4.53
N PRO A 273 15.01 -1.01 4.32
CA PRO A 273 14.45 -2.33 4.09
C PRO A 273 13.74 -2.83 5.36
N ASP A 274 12.71 -3.66 5.21
CA ASP A 274 11.91 -4.13 6.36
C ASP A 274 12.60 -5.23 7.18
N TRP A 275 13.69 -5.80 6.65
CA TRP A 275 14.39 -6.95 7.24
C TRP A 275 13.49 -8.14 7.60
N LEU A 276 12.39 -8.29 6.85
CA LEU A 276 11.53 -9.47 6.93
C LEU A 276 12.29 -10.74 6.48
N PRO A 277 11.92 -11.92 6.98
CA PRO A 277 12.52 -13.17 6.55
C PRO A 277 12.50 -13.36 5.03
N GLU A 278 13.59 -13.90 4.47
CA GLU A 278 13.75 -14.07 3.01
C GLU A 278 12.63 -14.90 2.36
N TRP A 279 12.05 -15.87 3.08
CA TRP A 279 10.93 -16.66 2.57
C TRP A 279 9.67 -15.81 2.29
N MET A 280 9.56 -14.60 2.85
CA MET A 280 8.46 -13.67 2.57
C MET A 280 8.68 -12.86 1.27
N ARG A 281 9.82 -12.99 0.61
CA ARG A 281 10.10 -12.30 -0.66
C ARG A 281 9.03 -12.61 -1.71
N ASP A 282 8.73 -11.60 -2.54
CA ASP A 282 7.70 -11.62 -3.59
C ASP A 282 6.25 -11.75 -3.06
N GLY A 283 6.04 -11.75 -1.75
CA GLY A 283 4.72 -11.65 -1.13
C GLY A 283 4.31 -10.20 -0.83
N SER A 284 3.07 -10.01 -0.41
CA SER A 284 2.49 -8.69 -0.11
C SER A 284 1.58 -8.75 1.12
N PHE A 285 1.61 -7.74 1.98
CA PHE A 285 0.61 -7.61 3.03
C PHE A 285 -0.74 -7.30 2.39
N HIS A 286 -1.79 -7.91 2.92
CA HIS A 286 -3.15 -7.87 2.42
C HIS A 286 -4.08 -7.36 3.53
N VAL A 287 -4.68 -6.20 3.29
CA VAL A 287 -5.71 -5.61 4.16
C VAL A 287 -7.07 -5.99 3.59
N VAL A 288 -7.92 -6.58 4.42
CA VAL A 288 -9.34 -6.81 4.12
C VAL A 288 -10.17 -6.02 5.11
N ARG A 289 -11.07 -5.16 4.63
CA ARG A 289 -12.05 -4.47 5.46
C ARG A 289 -13.44 -4.57 4.85
N ARG A 290 -14.40 -5.01 5.65
CA ARG A 290 -15.81 -5.01 5.27
C ARG A 290 -16.43 -3.69 5.72
N LEU A 291 -16.65 -2.79 4.77
CA LEU A 291 -17.13 -1.43 5.01
C LEU A 291 -18.60 -1.31 4.61
N ALA A 292 -19.52 -1.27 5.57
CA ALA A 292 -20.93 -1.00 5.31
C ALA A 292 -21.15 0.46 4.91
N GLN A 293 -22.06 0.68 3.96
CA GLN A 293 -22.37 2.01 3.40
C GLN A 293 -23.84 2.37 3.60
N ASP A 294 -24.10 3.44 4.34
CA ASP A 294 -25.44 4.04 4.49
C ASP A 294 -25.71 5.03 3.33
N VAL A 295 -26.07 4.45 2.18
CA VAL A 295 -26.39 5.21 0.95
C VAL A 295 -27.54 6.20 1.15
N PRO A 296 -28.71 5.81 1.73
CA PRO A 296 -29.78 6.77 1.97
C PRO A 296 -29.35 7.93 2.86
N GLY A 297 -28.64 7.65 3.95
CA GLY A 297 -28.16 8.66 4.88
C GLY A 297 -27.18 9.65 4.25
N TRP A 298 -26.25 9.15 3.44
CA TRP A 298 -25.28 9.98 2.70
C TRP A 298 -26.00 11.00 1.80
N TRP A 299 -26.92 10.53 0.96
CA TRP A 299 -27.62 11.40 0.01
C TRP A 299 -28.60 12.37 0.68
N ALA A 300 -29.23 11.96 1.79
CA ALA A 300 -30.02 12.85 2.62
C ALA A 300 -29.16 13.99 3.19
N GLN A 301 -27.95 13.68 3.70
CA GLN A 301 -27.04 14.73 4.16
C GLN A 301 -26.64 15.69 3.03
N MET A 302 -26.32 15.18 1.84
CA MET A 302 -25.94 16.05 0.72
C MET A 302 -27.07 17.03 0.36
N ALA A 303 -28.32 16.58 0.42
CA ALA A 303 -29.49 17.43 0.19
C ALA A 303 -29.65 18.51 1.28
N ASP A 304 -29.48 18.14 2.55
CA ASP A 304 -29.57 19.08 3.67
C ASP A 304 -28.44 20.13 3.63
N LEU A 305 -27.20 19.70 3.43
CA LEU A 305 -26.03 20.58 3.39
C LEU A 305 -26.11 21.56 2.22
N VAL A 306 -26.45 21.09 1.01
CA VAL A 306 -26.54 22.00 -0.14
C VAL A 306 -27.67 23.03 0.03
N ALA A 307 -28.79 22.65 0.65
CA ALA A 307 -29.87 23.58 0.94
C ALA A 307 -29.44 24.66 1.93
N GLU A 308 -28.66 24.32 2.96
CA GLU A 308 -28.14 25.28 3.93
C GLU A 308 -27.10 26.22 3.31
N LEU A 309 -26.16 25.68 2.54
CA LEU A 309 -25.12 26.47 1.87
C LEU A 309 -25.71 27.48 0.87
N LYS A 310 -26.85 27.17 0.25
CA LYS A 310 -27.55 28.13 -0.64
C LYS A 310 -28.17 29.29 0.11
N LYS A 311 -28.68 29.08 1.32
CA LYS A 311 -29.28 30.16 2.14
C LYS A 311 -28.23 31.19 2.56
N SER A 312 -27.01 30.74 2.81
CA SER A 312 -25.87 31.60 3.15
C SER A 312 -25.12 32.15 1.93
N ASN A 313 -25.57 31.85 0.70
CA ASN A 313 -24.86 32.16 -0.55
C ASN A 313 -23.42 31.62 -0.58
N ALA A 314 -23.13 30.54 0.15
CA ALA A 314 -21.80 29.93 0.17
C ALA A 314 -21.50 29.13 -1.10
N VAL A 315 -22.53 28.68 -1.83
CA VAL A 315 -22.42 27.90 -3.08
C VAL A 315 -23.34 28.49 -4.15
N PRO A 316 -23.14 28.16 -5.45
CA PRO A 316 -24.03 28.61 -6.52
C PRO A 316 -25.47 28.16 -6.29
N GLN A 317 -26.45 28.97 -6.70
CA GLN A 317 -27.88 28.66 -6.51
C GLN A 317 -28.32 27.42 -7.30
N GLN A 318 -27.62 27.09 -8.40
CA GLN A 318 -27.80 25.87 -9.18
C GLN A 318 -27.11 24.63 -8.58
N ALA A 319 -26.34 24.75 -7.50
CA ALA A 319 -25.67 23.61 -6.88
C ALA A 319 -26.69 22.53 -6.48
N THR A 320 -26.37 21.27 -6.70
CA THR A 320 -27.24 20.13 -6.37
C THR A 320 -26.55 19.23 -5.35
N SER A 321 -27.26 18.24 -4.83
CA SER A 321 -26.65 17.19 -4.00
C SER A 321 -25.51 16.49 -4.76
N GLU A 322 -25.67 16.27 -6.07
CA GLU A 322 -24.62 15.73 -6.95
C GLU A 322 -23.37 16.62 -6.96
N TRP A 323 -23.56 17.94 -7.10
CA TRP A 323 -22.47 18.91 -7.16
C TRP A 323 -21.65 18.93 -5.86
N LEU A 324 -22.32 18.80 -4.71
CA LEU A 324 -21.65 18.75 -3.40
C LEU A 324 -20.97 17.39 -3.19
N ALA A 325 -21.67 16.29 -3.48
CA ALA A 325 -21.12 14.95 -3.35
C ALA A 325 -19.86 14.77 -4.22
N ALA A 326 -19.86 15.31 -5.45
CA ALA A 326 -18.69 15.30 -6.32
C ALA A 326 -17.48 16.01 -5.68
N ARG A 327 -17.70 17.12 -4.97
CA ARG A 327 -16.64 17.88 -4.27
C ARG A 327 -16.11 17.19 -3.04
N LEU A 328 -16.97 16.53 -2.28
CA LEU A 328 -16.55 15.74 -1.13
C LEU A 328 -15.86 14.43 -1.55
N MET A 329 -16.15 13.91 -2.74
CA MET A 329 -15.43 12.77 -3.31
C MET A 329 -14.12 13.19 -3.99
N GLY A 330 -14.13 14.29 -4.74
CA GLY A 330 -13.04 14.76 -5.62
C GLY A 330 -13.26 14.47 -7.11
N ARG A 331 -14.35 13.80 -7.47
CA ARG A 331 -14.77 13.45 -8.84
C ARG A 331 -16.28 13.46 -8.94
N TRP A 332 -16.81 13.70 -10.14
CA TRP A 332 -18.21 13.39 -10.45
C TRP A 332 -18.46 11.89 -10.40
N ARG A 333 -19.72 11.47 -10.25
CA ARG A 333 -20.08 10.06 -10.23
C ARG A 333 -19.66 9.31 -11.51
N SER A 334 -19.61 9.98 -12.66
CA SER A 334 -19.06 9.44 -13.91
C SER A 334 -17.58 9.03 -13.84
N GLY A 335 -16.85 9.57 -12.87
CA GLY A 335 -15.39 9.49 -12.79
C GLY A 335 -14.69 10.73 -13.33
N ALA A 336 -15.38 11.71 -13.92
CA ALA A 336 -14.76 12.94 -14.40
C ALA A 336 -14.12 13.74 -13.24
N PRO A 337 -12.85 14.18 -13.37
CA PRO A 337 -12.17 14.89 -12.31
C PRO A 337 -12.59 16.34 -12.18
N LEU A 338 -12.79 16.79 -10.93
CA LEU A 338 -13.19 18.16 -10.64
C LEU A 338 -12.14 19.21 -11.03
N THR A 339 -10.86 18.84 -11.06
CA THR A 339 -9.78 19.74 -11.47
C THR A 339 -9.91 20.18 -12.93
N LYS A 340 -10.47 19.32 -13.80
CA LYS A 340 -10.72 19.62 -15.22
C LYS A 340 -12.15 20.06 -15.50
N HIS A 341 -13.09 19.59 -14.67
CA HIS A 341 -14.53 19.83 -14.84
C HIS A 341 -15.18 20.33 -13.55
N PRO A 342 -14.87 21.55 -13.08
CA PRO A 342 -15.32 22.04 -11.78
C PRO A 342 -16.82 22.31 -11.72
N ASP A 343 -17.44 22.71 -12.84
CA ASP A 343 -18.80 23.23 -12.85
C ASP A 343 -19.87 22.20 -13.18
N ALA A 344 -19.56 21.23 -14.05
CA ALA A 344 -20.50 20.22 -14.52
C ALA A 344 -19.80 18.93 -14.98
N ASP A 345 -20.52 17.81 -14.88
CA ASP A 345 -20.05 16.51 -15.37
C ASP A 345 -20.09 16.46 -16.92
N PRO A 346 -18.94 16.29 -17.61
CA PRO A 346 -18.88 16.18 -19.06
C PRO A 346 -19.31 14.80 -19.59
N HIS A 347 -19.39 13.78 -18.72
CA HIS A 347 -19.52 12.38 -19.10
C HIS A 347 -20.71 11.74 -18.38
N PRO A 348 -21.96 12.02 -18.77
CA PRO A 348 -23.09 11.32 -18.16
C PRO A 348 -23.05 9.81 -18.42
N ASP A 349 -22.28 9.35 -19.41
CA ASP A 349 -22.10 7.93 -19.71
C ASP A 349 -21.05 7.27 -18.77
N PRO A 350 -21.47 6.30 -17.91
CA PRO A 350 -20.58 5.56 -17.01
C PRO A 350 -19.43 4.81 -17.71
N GLU A 351 -19.62 4.40 -18.97
CA GLU A 351 -18.63 3.58 -19.71
C GLU A 351 -17.46 4.41 -20.25
N THR A 352 -17.55 5.74 -20.21
CA THR A 352 -16.45 6.63 -20.61
C THR A 352 -15.20 6.33 -19.76
N GLU A 353 -14.04 6.14 -20.39
CA GLU A 353 -12.79 5.95 -19.64
C GLU A 353 -12.54 7.17 -18.74
N ALA A 354 -12.24 6.91 -17.48
CA ALA A 354 -12.06 7.98 -16.51
C ALA A 354 -10.66 8.57 -16.64
N ASP A 355 -10.60 9.90 -16.68
CA ASP A 355 -9.36 10.66 -16.73
C ASP A 355 -8.64 10.61 -15.36
N ASN A 356 -7.40 10.13 -15.34
CA ASN A 356 -6.56 10.08 -14.13
C ASN A 356 -5.39 11.07 -14.15
N ASP A 357 -5.26 11.86 -15.20
CA ASP A 357 -4.28 12.93 -15.32
C ASP A 357 -4.74 14.14 -14.53
N ILE A 358 -4.44 14.11 -13.23
CA ILE A 358 -4.91 15.07 -12.24
C ILE A 358 -3.71 15.49 -11.42
N LEU A 359 -3.61 16.79 -11.22
CA LEU A 359 -2.65 17.44 -10.35
C LEU A 359 -3.41 18.41 -9.44
N TYR A 360 -2.84 18.67 -8.27
CA TYR A 360 -3.35 19.60 -7.26
C TYR A 360 -2.37 20.75 -6.98
N GLY A 361 -1.25 20.83 -7.72
CA GLY A 361 -0.25 21.90 -7.57
C GLY A 361 -0.84 23.31 -7.69
N ASP A 362 -1.79 23.52 -8.60
CA ASP A 362 -2.48 24.81 -8.78
C ASP A 362 -3.67 25.02 -7.82
N ASP A 363 -3.97 24.04 -6.96
CA ASP A 363 -5.12 24.06 -6.04
C ASP A 363 -4.70 23.75 -4.60
N GLN A 364 -3.51 24.13 -4.16
CA GLN A 364 -2.95 23.81 -2.82
C GLN A 364 -3.82 24.21 -1.61
N LEU A 365 -4.70 25.20 -1.79
CA LEU A 365 -5.65 25.67 -0.77
C LEU A 365 -7.01 24.96 -0.84
N GLY A 366 -7.23 24.08 -1.81
CA GLY A 366 -8.47 23.30 -1.96
C GLY A 366 -9.69 24.14 -2.31
N ARG A 367 -9.51 25.12 -3.21
CA ARG A 367 -10.58 25.99 -3.71
C ARG A 367 -11.47 25.27 -4.72
N THR A 368 -10.87 24.43 -5.56
CA THR A 368 -11.61 23.63 -6.55
C THR A 368 -12.00 22.28 -5.99
N VAL A 369 -11.02 21.55 -5.46
CA VAL A 369 -11.20 20.26 -4.80
C VAL A 369 -10.92 20.45 -3.31
N PRO A 370 -11.95 20.47 -2.45
CA PRO A 370 -11.79 20.68 -1.01
C PRO A 370 -10.71 19.81 -0.39
N LEU A 371 -9.99 20.34 0.60
CA LEU A 371 -8.91 19.61 1.29
C LEU A 371 -9.43 18.37 2.05
N CYS A 372 -10.71 18.35 2.43
CA CYS A 372 -11.37 17.20 3.04
C CYS A 372 -11.89 16.17 2.02
N ALA A 373 -11.75 16.42 0.72
CA ALA A 373 -12.25 15.53 -0.33
C ALA A 373 -11.53 14.18 -0.30
N HIS A 374 -12.30 13.09 -0.45
CA HIS A 374 -11.81 11.74 -0.23
C HIS A 374 -10.58 11.38 -1.08
N LEU A 375 -10.64 11.62 -2.39
CA LEU A 375 -9.54 11.30 -3.30
C LEU A 375 -8.30 12.17 -3.07
N ARG A 376 -8.47 13.35 -2.48
CA ARG A 376 -7.37 14.27 -2.16
C ARG A 376 -6.73 13.93 -0.82
N LYS A 377 -7.53 13.56 0.19
CA LYS A 377 -7.04 13.05 1.48
C LYS A 377 -6.24 11.77 1.29
N THR A 378 -6.74 10.85 0.47
CA THR A 378 -6.10 9.53 0.27
C THR A 378 -4.96 9.55 -0.75
N ASN A 379 -4.90 10.57 -1.63
CA ASN A 379 -3.75 10.82 -2.50
C ASN A 379 -3.64 12.33 -2.81
N PRO A 380 -2.87 13.08 -2.00
CA PRO A 380 -2.69 14.52 -2.18
C PRO A 380 -1.92 14.95 -3.44
N ARG A 381 -1.32 13.99 -4.17
CA ARG A 381 -0.48 14.20 -5.35
C ARG A 381 0.56 15.31 -5.13
N ASP A 382 0.84 16.12 -6.15
CA ASP A 382 1.77 17.24 -6.18
C ASP A 382 1.28 18.48 -5.40
N GLY A 383 0.05 18.47 -4.87
CA GLY A 383 -0.55 19.62 -4.21
C GLY A 383 -0.44 19.63 -2.69
N LEU A 384 0.36 18.73 -2.08
CA LEU A 384 0.48 18.67 -0.63
C LEU A 384 1.51 19.68 -0.10
N LEU A 385 1.04 20.84 0.33
CA LEU A 385 1.75 21.64 1.32
C LEU A 385 1.43 21.10 2.71
N ALA A 386 2.42 20.52 3.39
CA ALA A 386 2.23 19.93 4.73
C ALA A 386 1.79 21.01 5.73
N ARG A 387 2.45 22.17 5.71
CA ARG A 387 2.04 23.41 6.35
C ARG A 387 1.85 24.52 5.34
N VAL A 388 1.01 25.50 5.68
CA VAL A 388 0.80 26.70 4.85
C VAL A 388 2.08 27.55 4.72
N THR A 389 3.01 27.43 5.66
CA THR A 389 4.28 28.16 5.68
C THR A 389 5.42 27.45 4.94
N ASP A 390 5.22 26.20 4.52
CA ASP A 390 6.28 25.45 3.85
C ASP A 390 6.55 26.07 2.46
N PRO A 391 7.83 26.20 2.06
CA PRO A 391 8.18 26.89 0.83
C PRO A 391 7.79 26.09 -0.42
N GLU A 392 7.74 24.77 -0.32
CA GLU A 392 7.49 23.85 -1.44
C GLU A 392 6.59 22.69 -1.00
N PRO A 393 5.80 22.10 -1.91
CA PRO A 393 5.04 20.88 -1.64
C PRO A 393 5.93 19.70 -1.25
N VAL A 394 5.34 18.73 -0.53
CA VAL A 394 5.97 17.45 -0.23
C VAL A 394 6.27 16.72 -1.55
N PRO A 395 7.51 16.26 -1.76
CA PRO A 395 7.88 15.60 -3.00
C PRO A 395 7.12 14.28 -3.17
N LEU A 396 6.94 13.87 -4.42
CA LEU A 396 6.34 12.58 -4.73
C LEU A 396 7.32 11.44 -4.42
N GLN A 397 8.46 11.45 -5.10
CA GLN A 397 9.55 10.51 -4.88
C GLN A 397 10.21 10.76 -3.51
N GLY A 398 10.51 9.68 -2.80
CA GLY A 398 11.10 9.67 -1.47
C GLY A 398 10.14 10.08 -0.34
N ALA A 399 8.86 10.36 -0.65
CA ALA A 399 7.86 10.69 0.37
C ALA A 399 6.46 10.15 0.04
N LEU A 400 5.70 10.76 -0.89
CA LEU A 400 4.31 10.37 -1.15
C LEU A 400 4.16 9.05 -1.92
N ASP A 401 5.12 8.69 -2.77
CA ASP A 401 5.13 7.42 -3.49
C ASP A 401 5.24 6.23 -2.52
N GLY A 402 5.94 6.41 -1.38
CA GLY A 402 5.98 5.45 -0.27
C GLY A 402 4.68 5.28 0.54
N ARG A 403 3.61 6.01 0.20
CA ARG A 403 2.27 5.92 0.85
C ARG A 403 1.23 5.22 -0.01
N ARG A 404 1.59 4.88 -1.25
CA ARG A 404 0.66 4.35 -2.25
C ARG A 404 0.24 2.94 -1.90
N ILE A 405 -1.01 2.58 -2.12
CA ILE A 405 -1.51 1.21 -1.99
C ILE A 405 -2.11 0.75 -3.31
N ILE A 406 -2.10 -0.56 -3.55
CA ILE A 406 -2.85 -1.17 -4.67
C ILE A 406 -4.21 -1.61 -4.14
N ARG A 407 -5.30 -1.06 -4.67
CA ARG A 407 -6.67 -1.44 -4.25
C ARG A 407 -7.27 -2.49 -5.18
N ARG A 408 -7.94 -3.50 -4.59
CA ARG A 408 -8.76 -4.51 -5.27
C ARG A 408 -10.17 -4.61 -4.66
N GLY A 409 -10.62 -3.52 -4.06
CA GLY A 409 -11.92 -3.48 -3.42
C GLY A 409 -13.07 -3.81 -4.38
N VAL A 410 -14.11 -4.43 -3.85
CA VAL A 410 -15.26 -4.90 -4.61
C VAL A 410 -16.55 -4.69 -3.81
N PRO A 411 -17.64 -4.17 -4.41
CA PRO A 411 -18.90 -3.99 -3.70
C PRO A 411 -19.52 -5.30 -3.22
N TYR A 412 -20.32 -5.25 -2.15
CA TYR A 412 -21.17 -6.34 -1.70
C TYR A 412 -22.60 -5.84 -1.44
N GLY A 413 -23.56 -6.77 -1.46
CA GLY A 413 -24.96 -6.47 -1.21
C GLY A 413 -25.69 -5.89 -2.42
N GLU A 414 -27.00 -5.81 -2.31
CA GLU A 414 -27.87 -5.36 -3.39
C GLU A 414 -27.85 -3.84 -3.55
N ARG A 415 -28.10 -3.37 -4.79
CA ARG A 415 -28.07 -1.94 -5.11
C ARG A 415 -29.09 -1.16 -4.32
N PHE A 416 -28.76 0.09 -4.03
CA PHE A 416 -29.73 1.10 -3.62
C PHE A 416 -29.60 2.36 -4.50
N ASP A 417 -30.69 2.79 -5.15
CA ASP A 417 -30.70 4.02 -5.97
C ASP A 417 -31.63 5.06 -5.33
N PRO A 418 -31.11 6.12 -4.70
CA PRO A 418 -31.92 7.16 -4.06
C PRO A 418 -32.76 7.99 -5.04
N THR A 419 -32.50 7.89 -6.35
CA THR A 419 -33.26 8.60 -7.40
C THR A 419 -34.39 7.76 -8.01
N GLY A 420 -34.54 6.49 -7.59
CA GLY A 420 -35.40 5.49 -8.24
C GLY A 420 -36.85 5.35 -7.74
N GLY A 421 -37.27 6.09 -6.70
CA GLY A 421 -38.65 5.99 -6.18
C GLY A 421 -38.96 4.63 -5.52
N ALA A 422 -40.07 3.95 -5.88
CA ALA A 422 -40.40 2.64 -5.29
C ALA A 422 -39.42 1.51 -5.68
N GLU A 423 -38.50 1.77 -6.62
CA GLU A 423 -37.46 0.85 -7.10
C GLU A 423 -36.09 1.11 -6.44
N ASN A 424 -36.06 1.88 -5.34
CA ASN A 424 -34.84 2.23 -4.59
C ASN A 424 -33.96 1.04 -4.19
N GLY A 425 -34.44 -0.20 -4.30
CA GLY A 425 -33.78 -1.41 -3.84
C GLY A 425 -34.23 -1.79 -2.42
N PRO A 426 -34.01 -3.04 -2.00
CA PRO A 426 -34.38 -3.49 -0.66
C PRO A 426 -33.51 -2.81 0.39
N ASP A 427 -34.07 -2.57 1.57
CA ASP A 427 -33.32 -2.16 2.75
C ASP A 427 -32.53 -3.36 3.30
N ALA A 428 -31.30 -3.52 2.82
CA ALA A 428 -30.43 -4.65 3.09
C ALA A 428 -28.98 -4.20 3.31
N PRO A 429 -28.15 -4.99 4.02
CA PRO A 429 -26.73 -4.70 4.18
C PRO A 429 -26.03 -4.59 2.83
N ARG A 430 -25.26 -3.51 2.66
CA ARG A 430 -24.50 -3.22 1.45
C ARG A 430 -23.25 -2.43 1.78
N GLY A 431 -22.28 -2.49 0.90
CA GLY A 431 -21.09 -1.68 1.04
C GLY A 431 -19.94 -2.17 0.18
N LEU A 432 -18.72 -1.98 0.67
CA LEU A 432 -17.49 -2.32 -0.02
C LEU A 432 -16.68 -3.33 0.80
N VAL A 433 -16.25 -4.40 0.15
CA VAL A 433 -15.12 -5.20 0.65
C VAL A 433 -13.87 -4.48 0.18
N PHE A 434 -13.31 -3.64 1.02
CA PHE A 434 -12.05 -2.97 0.73
C PHE A 434 -10.91 -3.99 0.84
N VAL A 435 -10.15 -4.10 -0.25
CA VAL A 435 -8.95 -4.93 -0.35
C VAL A 435 -7.79 -4.04 -0.78
N ALA A 436 -6.67 -4.15 -0.07
CA ALA A 436 -5.44 -3.47 -0.46
C ALA A 436 -4.18 -4.34 -0.27
N TYR A 437 -3.24 -4.14 -1.20
CA TYR A 437 -1.91 -4.76 -1.19
C TYR A 437 -0.83 -3.69 -1.00
N GLN A 438 0.14 -4.00 -0.13
CA GLN A 438 1.25 -3.13 0.21
C GLN A 438 2.46 -3.91 0.76
N GLY A 439 3.65 -3.33 0.66
CA GLY A 439 4.88 -3.85 1.26
C GLY A 439 4.99 -3.55 2.75
N ASP A 440 4.24 -2.57 3.26
CA ASP A 440 4.32 -2.10 4.65
C ASP A 440 2.97 -1.58 5.14
N LEU A 441 2.39 -2.25 6.14
CA LEU A 441 1.10 -1.87 6.72
C LEU A 441 1.13 -0.49 7.37
N VAL A 442 2.19 -0.20 8.14
CA VAL A 442 2.27 1.01 8.96
C VAL A 442 2.52 2.24 8.09
N ALA A 443 3.45 2.14 7.14
CA ALA A 443 3.80 3.28 6.31
C ALA A 443 2.74 3.63 5.24
N GLN A 444 1.85 2.69 4.92
CA GLN A 444 0.89 2.83 3.82
C GLN A 444 -0.54 2.83 4.34
N PHE A 445 -1.21 1.67 4.47
CA PHE A 445 -2.62 1.62 4.84
C PHE A 445 -2.92 2.36 6.14
N GLU A 446 -2.19 2.06 7.22
CA GLU A 446 -2.45 2.67 8.52
C GLU A 446 -2.09 4.15 8.54
N PHE A 447 -1.00 4.53 7.87
CA PHE A 447 -0.62 5.93 7.76
C PHE A 447 -1.71 6.75 7.06
N VAL A 448 -2.21 6.27 5.93
CA VAL A 448 -3.29 6.95 5.19
C VAL A 448 -4.55 7.03 6.05
N GLN A 449 -4.93 5.94 6.71
CA GLN A 449 -6.13 5.90 7.54
C GLN A 449 -6.02 6.85 8.77
N ARG A 450 -4.92 6.75 9.51
CA ARG A 450 -4.72 7.50 10.76
C ARG A 450 -4.34 8.96 10.52
N SER A 451 -3.32 9.18 9.69
CA SER A 451 -2.65 10.47 9.59
C SER A 451 -3.29 11.37 8.54
N TRP A 452 -4.08 10.84 7.60
CA TRP A 452 -4.75 11.62 6.57
C TRP A 452 -6.27 11.58 6.71
N VAL A 453 -6.85 10.39 6.67
CA VAL A 453 -8.31 10.19 6.65
C VAL A 453 -8.97 10.64 7.95
N ASP A 454 -8.49 10.14 9.09
CA ASP A 454 -9.09 10.43 10.40
C ASP A 454 -8.48 11.66 11.10
N ALA A 455 -7.47 12.28 10.47
CA ALA A 455 -6.81 13.47 10.99
C ALA A 455 -7.59 14.76 10.65
N ASP A 456 -8.04 15.44 11.71
CA ASP A 456 -8.80 16.71 11.64
C ASP A 456 -8.00 17.88 11.06
N ALA A 457 -6.69 17.89 11.29
CA ALA A 457 -5.79 18.99 10.94
C ALA A 457 -4.89 18.65 9.73
N PHE A 458 -5.22 17.62 8.94
CA PHE A 458 -4.44 17.26 7.76
C PHE A 458 -5.07 17.79 6.46
N PRO A 459 -4.31 18.49 5.59
CA PRO A 459 -3.02 19.10 5.86
C PRO A 459 -3.15 20.28 6.85
N GLU A 460 -2.04 20.72 7.44
CA GLU A 460 -2.06 21.78 8.46
C GLU A 460 -2.42 23.13 7.83
N ARG A 461 -3.46 23.78 8.35
CA ARG A 461 -4.00 25.07 7.88
C ARG A 461 -4.47 25.88 9.10
N ASP A 462 -4.61 27.20 8.92
CA ASP A 462 -5.15 28.09 9.96
C ASP A 462 -6.59 27.72 10.36
N ALA A 463 -7.40 27.33 9.38
CA ALA A 463 -8.73 26.77 9.59
C ALA A 463 -8.66 25.24 9.62
N GLN A 464 -9.41 24.61 10.54
CA GLN A 464 -9.50 23.16 10.62
C GLN A 464 -10.04 22.58 9.30
N VAL A 465 -9.22 21.78 8.62
CA VAL A 465 -9.61 21.13 7.35
C VAL A 465 -10.75 20.14 7.58
N GLY A 466 -10.69 19.38 8.68
CA GLY A 466 -11.59 18.28 8.99
C GLY A 466 -11.08 16.94 8.48
N ARG A 467 -11.78 15.88 8.88
CA ARG A 467 -11.53 14.52 8.41
C ARG A 467 -11.97 14.33 6.97
N ASP A 468 -11.60 13.19 6.39
CA ASP A 468 -12.11 12.73 5.11
C ASP A 468 -13.64 12.72 5.09
N ALA A 469 -14.21 13.33 4.05
CA ALA A 469 -15.64 13.56 3.98
C ALA A 469 -16.49 12.31 3.71
N VAL A 470 -15.89 11.18 3.33
CA VAL A 470 -16.59 9.96 2.93
C VAL A 470 -16.36 8.83 3.93
N ILE A 471 -15.09 8.56 4.27
CA ILE A 471 -14.70 7.42 5.12
C ILE A 471 -14.17 7.82 6.50
N GLY A 472 -14.02 9.13 6.75
CA GLY A 472 -13.64 9.64 8.06
C GLY A 472 -14.79 9.52 9.07
N ARG A 473 -14.44 9.50 10.36
CA ARG A 473 -15.43 9.67 11.43
C ARG A 473 -16.10 11.04 11.31
N GLY A 474 -17.30 11.19 11.88
CA GLY A 474 -18.02 12.47 11.89
C GLY A 474 -17.16 13.61 12.44
N SER A 475 -17.09 14.73 11.71
CA SER A 475 -16.28 15.89 12.06
C SER A 475 -16.88 17.19 11.54
N GLN A 476 -16.37 18.32 12.01
CA GLN A 476 -16.49 19.57 11.26
C GLN A 476 -15.40 19.63 10.20
N ALA A 477 -15.73 20.13 9.01
CA ALA A 477 -14.80 20.31 7.91
C ALA A 477 -14.93 21.72 7.33
N SER A 478 -13.81 22.31 6.92
CA SER A 478 -13.80 23.60 6.24
C SER A 478 -14.12 23.40 4.75
N PHE A 479 -15.08 24.17 4.22
CA PHE A 479 -15.49 24.10 2.82
C PHE A 479 -15.36 25.47 2.14
N PRO A 480 -14.76 25.55 0.93
CA PRO A 480 -14.52 26.80 0.24
C PRO A 480 -15.82 27.50 -0.19
N VAL A 481 -15.90 28.81 -0.01
CA VAL A 481 -17.03 29.63 -0.45
C VAL A 481 -16.87 30.01 -1.92
N HIS A 482 -17.92 29.75 -2.69
CA HIS A 482 -17.96 30.11 -4.10
C HIS A 482 -17.76 31.62 -4.33
N GLY A 483 -16.87 31.98 -5.24
CA GLY A 483 -16.58 33.37 -5.58
C GLY A 483 -15.79 34.16 -4.53
N SER A 484 -15.37 33.52 -3.43
CA SER A 484 -14.60 34.14 -2.35
C SER A 484 -13.36 33.29 -2.04
N PRO A 485 -12.21 33.58 -2.68
CA PRO A 485 -11.04 32.70 -2.71
C PRO A 485 -10.48 32.29 -1.34
N ASP A 486 -10.67 33.10 -0.31
CA ASP A 486 -10.11 32.90 1.03
C ASP A 486 -11.19 32.61 2.09
N ALA A 487 -12.47 32.71 1.71
CA ALA A 487 -13.57 32.48 2.64
C ALA A 487 -13.96 31.00 2.67
N HIS A 488 -14.21 30.52 3.89
CA HIS A 488 -14.63 29.15 4.14
C HIS A 488 -15.84 29.13 5.08
N VAL A 489 -16.64 28.08 4.97
CA VAL A 489 -17.76 27.81 5.87
C VAL A 489 -17.61 26.41 6.48
N PRO A 490 -18.02 26.21 7.74
CA PRO A 490 -18.00 24.89 8.36
C PRO A 490 -19.12 24.00 7.80
N LEU A 491 -18.77 22.76 7.44
CA LEU A 491 -19.70 21.66 7.19
C LEU A 491 -19.65 20.69 8.36
N THR A 492 -20.81 20.27 8.85
CA THR A 492 -20.88 19.17 9.82
C THR A 492 -21.12 17.86 9.07
N LEU A 493 -20.09 17.03 9.00
CA LEU A 493 -20.08 15.75 8.31
C LEU A 493 -20.37 14.62 9.29
N ARG A 494 -21.17 13.63 8.86
CA ARG A 494 -21.54 12.45 9.65
C ARG A 494 -20.87 11.24 9.02
N GLN A 495 -20.69 10.17 9.79
CA GLN A 495 -20.12 8.93 9.29
C GLN A 495 -21.20 8.10 8.59
N PHE A 496 -20.95 7.70 7.33
CA PHE A 496 -21.82 6.81 6.55
C PHE A 496 -21.13 5.53 6.09
N VAL A 497 -19.85 5.38 6.45
CA VAL A 497 -19.06 4.18 6.23
C VAL A 497 -18.68 3.59 7.58
N ARG A 498 -19.10 2.35 7.83
CA ARG A 498 -18.89 1.64 9.10
C ARG A 498 -18.09 0.37 8.88
N THR A 499 -17.07 0.14 9.70
CA THR A 499 -16.31 -1.11 9.67
C THR A 499 -17.08 -2.21 10.37
N GLU A 500 -17.30 -3.32 9.68
CA GLU A 500 -18.01 -4.50 10.19
C GLU A 500 -17.10 -5.75 10.18
N GLY A 501 -15.80 -5.57 10.05
CA GLY A 501 -14.79 -6.64 10.07
C GLY A 501 -13.51 -6.21 9.37
N ALA A 502 -12.37 -6.58 9.92
CA ALA A 502 -11.06 -6.26 9.37
C ALA A 502 -10.05 -7.39 9.60
N LEU A 503 -9.14 -7.59 8.65
CA LEU A 503 -8.02 -8.51 8.76
C LEU A 503 -6.75 -7.91 8.17
N TYR A 504 -5.62 -8.22 8.81
CA TYR A 504 -4.31 -8.18 8.17
C TYR A 504 -3.87 -9.61 7.87
N ALA A 505 -3.59 -9.86 6.60
CA ALA A 505 -3.06 -11.10 6.09
C ALA A 505 -1.77 -10.84 5.31
N PHE A 506 -1.05 -11.90 4.97
CA PHE A 506 0.11 -11.87 4.08
C PHE A 506 -0.16 -12.80 2.92
N THR A 507 0.04 -12.33 1.69
CA THR A 507 -0.13 -13.10 0.46
C THR A 507 1.24 -13.61 0.03
N PRO A 508 1.60 -14.86 0.39
CA PRO A 508 2.93 -15.41 0.11
C PRO A 508 3.16 -15.65 -1.39
N SER A 509 4.43 -15.72 -1.78
CA SER A 509 4.83 -16.20 -3.11
C SER A 509 4.54 -17.69 -3.28
N LEU A 510 4.56 -18.19 -4.52
CA LEU A 510 4.36 -19.61 -4.82
C LEU A 510 5.46 -20.48 -4.18
N THR A 511 6.71 -20.01 -4.16
CA THR A 511 7.79 -20.66 -3.39
C THR A 511 7.49 -20.69 -1.90
N ALA A 512 7.04 -19.58 -1.31
CA ALA A 512 6.68 -19.54 0.11
C ALA A 512 5.51 -20.48 0.45
N LEU A 513 4.50 -20.57 -0.42
CA LEU A 513 3.40 -21.54 -0.27
C LEU A 513 3.91 -22.98 -0.25
N ARG A 514 4.85 -23.33 -1.13
CA ARG A 514 5.49 -24.66 -1.13
C ARG A 514 6.22 -24.92 0.18
N LEU A 515 7.01 -23.95 0.67
CA LEU A 515 7.78 -24.09 1.92
C LEU A 515 6.85 -24.24 3.14
N LEU A 516 5.77 -23.46 3.20
CA LEU A 516 4.75 -23.56 4.25
C LEU A 516 4.05 -24.92 4.25
N ALA A 517 3.62 -25.38 3.06
CA ALA A 517 2.97 -26.68 2.90
C ALA A 517 3.90 -27.85 3.27
N ALA A 518 5.19 -27.75 2.95
CA ALA A 518 6.19 -28.76 3.31
C ALA A 518 6.64 -28.67 4.78
N GLY A 519 6.28 -27.61 5.51
CA GLY A 519 6.78 -27.36 6.87
C GLY A 519 8.28 -27.07 6.93
N GLU A 520 8.85 -26.52 5.85
CA GLU A 520 10.29 -26.25 5.69
C GLU A 520 10.73 -24.88 6.25
N ILE A 521 9.77 -24.07 6.73
CA ILE A 521 10.06 -22.77 7.35
C ILE A 521 10.31 -22.99 8.85
N PRO A 522 11.49 -22.62 9.38
CA PRO A 522 11.77 -22.76 10.81
C PRO A 522 10.97 -21.74 11.63
N PRO A 523 10.44 -22.13 12.80
CA PRO A 523 9.85 -21.19 13.76
C PRO A 523 10.84 -20.12 14.20
N GLY A 524 10.35 -18.88 14.33
CA GLY A 524 11.12 -17.72 14.77
C GLY A 524 11.89 -17.00 13.68
N GLY A 525 11.92 -17.54 12.45
CA GLY A 525 12.71 -17.00 11.35
C GLY A 525 14.20 -17.30 11.47
N PRO A 526 15.04 -16.76 10.57
CA PRO A 526 16.49 -16.90 10.68
C PRO A 526 17.02 -16.20 11.94
N PRO A 527 18.19 -16.62 12.46
CA PRO A 527 18.88 -15.89 13.52
C PRO A 527 19.07 -14.42 13.15
N SER A 528 19.04 -13.53 14.14
CA SER A 528 19.33 -12.12 13.91
C SER A 528 20.79 -11.93 13.48
N GLU A 529 20.98 -11.09 12.47
CA GLU A 529 22.28 -10.71 11.92
C GLU A 529 22.47 -9.20 12.04
N ASP A 530 23.72 -8.77 12.20
CA ASP A 530 24.07 -7.35 12.23
C ASP A 530 23.52 -6.63 10.99
N ARG A 531 22.90 -5.47 11.18
CA ARG A 531 22.53 -4.60 10.06
C ARG A 531 23.69 -3.66 9.79
N VAL A 532 24.24 -3.74 8.59
CA VAL A 532 25.33 -2.87 8.11
C VAL A 532 24.77 -1.93 7.06
N LEU A 533 24.85 -0.63 7.32
CA LEU A 533 24.24 0.41 6.52
C LEU A 533 25.34 1.37 6.03
N ALA A 534 25.41 1.55 4.72
CA ALA A 534 26.30 2.52 4.09
C ALA A 534 25.67 3.92 4.06
N ALA A 535 26.51 4.94 3.99
CA ALA A 535 26.10 6.30 3.68
C ALA A 535 25.89 6.51 2.16
N PRO A 536 25.09 7.51 1.74
CA PRO A 536 24.22 8.33 2.59
C PRO A 536 22.94 7.59 2.97
N MET A 537 22.45 7.82 4.18
CA MET A 537 21.20 7.25 4.67
C MET A 537 20.45 8.26 5.52
N VAL A 538 19.11 8.22 5.46
CA VAL A 538 18.22 8.99 6.32
C VAL A 538 17.35 8.02 7.11
N LEU A 539 17.26 8.23 8.41
CA LEU A 539 16.33 7.54 9.31
C LEU A 539 15.21 8.52 9.67
N ARG A 540 14.01 8.29 9.17
CA ARG A 540 12.85 9.16 9.41
C ARG A 540 12.27 8.90 10.81
N ARG A 541 11.45 9.83 11.29
CA ARG A 541 10.79 9.69 12.59
C ARG A 541 9.93 8.44 12.63
N GLY A 542 10.04 7.72 13.74
CA GLY A 542 9.38 6.44 13.96
C GLY A 542 10.02 5.26 13.23
N GLU A 543 10.89 5.50 12.24
CA GLU A 543 11.64 4.41 11.60
C GLU A 543 12.65 3.82 12.60
N VAL A 544 12.82 2.51 12.51
CA VAL A 544 13.67 1.72 13.40
C VAL A 544 14.54 0.79 12.58
N ILE A 545 15.82 0.74 12.92
CA ILE A 545 16.75 -0.29 12.44
C ILE A 545 16.86 -1.32 13.55
N SER A 546 16.46 -2.54 13.26
CA SER A 546 16.39 -3.62 14.24
C SER A 546 17.32 -4.78 13.91
N SER A 547 18.06 -5.23 14.92
CA SER A 547 18.77 -6.51 14.90
C SER A 547 18.87 -7.10 16.30
N GLY A 548 18.38 -8.33 16.49
CA GLY A 548 18.61 -9.10 17.71
C GLY A 548 18.15 -8.34 18.95
N LYS A 549 19.11 -7.87 19.75
CA LYS A 549 18.89 -7.08 20.96
C LYS A 549 18.94 -5.57 20.79
N ALA A 550 19.31 -5.05 19.62
CA ALA A 550 19.42 -3.61 19.36
C ALA A 550 18.25 -3.08 18.52
N ARG A 551 17.70 -1.93 18.93
CA ARG A 551 16.72 -1.15 18.16
C ARG A 551 17.20 0.30 18.08
N LEU A 552 17.80 0.71 16.97
CA LEU A 552 18.12 2.12 16.73
C LEU A 552 16.89 2.82 16.15
N ARG A 553 16.31 3.76 16.89
CA ARG A 553 15.09 4.47 16.49
C ARG A 553 15.28 5.97 16.54
N PHE A 554 14.82 6.65 15.50
CA PHE A 554 14.63 8.09 15.55
C PHE A 554 13.23 8.40 16.08
N GLU A 555 13.16 8.89 17.31
CA GLU A 555 11.92 8.97 18.07
C GLU A 555 11.03 10.13 17.63
N GLU A 556 9.75 10.05 17.97
CA GLU A 556 8.75 11.09 17.65
C GLU A 556 9.05 12.44 18.33
N ASP A 557 9.82 12.43 19.43
CA ASP A 557 10.30 13.65 20.12
C ASP A 557 11.50 14.30 19.42
N GLY A 558 12.14 13.59 18.48
CA GLY A 558 13.29 14.06 17.71
C GLY A 558 14.65 13.69 18.30
N ASP A 559 14.70 12.78 19.28
CA ASP A 559 15.94 12.21 19.78
C ASP A 559 16.27 10.88 19.07
N LEU A 560 17.56 10.52 19.02
CA LEU A 560 18.01 9.23 18.52
C LEU A 560 18.31 8.31 19.70
N ARG A 561 17.67 7.15 19.76
CA ARG A 561 17.80 6.21 20.88
C ARG A 561 18.12 4.81 20.42
N VAL A 562 18.89 4.10 21.23
CA VAL A 562 19.00 2.64 21.17
C VAL A 562 18.11 2.06 22.27
N ARG A 563 17.26 1.13 21.90
CA ARG A 563 16.47 0.31 22.83
C ARG A 563 16.88 -1.16 22.76
N ASP A 564 16.64 -1.88 23.84
CA ASP A 564 16.78 -3.33 23.89
C ASP A 564 15.58 -4.07 23.26
N GLU A 565 15.59 -5.41 23.27
CA GLU A 565 14.48 -6.22 22.75
C GLU A 565 13.16 -6.09 23.55
N ARG A 566 13.20 -5.43 24.71
CA ARG A 566 12.04 -5.15 25.56
C ARG A 566 11.54 -3.72 25.42
N GLU A 567 12.11 -2.97 24.46
CA GLU A 567 11.83 -1.56 24.20
C GLU A 567 12.30 -0.62 25.33
N GLU A 568 13.20 -1.06 26.20
CA GLU A 568 13.82 -0.22 27.22
C GLU A 568 14.99 0.57 26.62
N VAL A 569 15.11 1.85 26.96
CA VAL A 569 16.18 2.71 26.44
C VAL A 569 17.51 2.33 27.09
N THR A 570 18.51 1.97 26.28
CA THR A 570 19.87 1.63 26.72
C THR A 570 20.87 2.73 26.40
N TRP A 571 20.60 3.54 25.38
CA TRP A 571 21.40 4.71 25.00
C TRP A 571 20.53 5.78 24.35
N GLU A 572 20.90 7.05 24.53
CA GLU A 572 20.28 8.21 23.88
C GLU A 572 21.33 9.24 23.46
N ALA A 573 21.08 9.93 22.35
CA ALA A 573 21.93 11.04 21.91
C ALA A 573 21.79 12.25 22.84
N GLY A 574 20.63 12.38 23.51
CA GLY A 574 20.35 13.42 24.49
C GLY A 574 19.96 14.76 23.87
N TYR A 575 19.43 14.75 22.65
CA TYR A 575 18.97 15.97 21.96
C TYR A 575 17.46 16.18 22.17
N THR A 576 17.08 17.39 22.59
CA THR A 576 15.67 17.76 22.84
C THR A 576 15.24 19.00 22.04
N GLY A 577 15.68 19.15 20.78
CA GLY A 577 15.43 20.38 20.01
C GLY A 577 14.21 20.36 19.08
N GLY A 578 13.30 19.41 19.24
CA GLY A 578 11.93 19.53 18.73
C GLY A 578 11.61 18.76 17.45
N ARG A 579 10.40 19.02 16.92
CA ARG A 579 9.66 18.11 16.01
C ARG A 579 10.10 18.08 14.54
N SER A 580 11.11 18.87 14.14
CA SER A 580 11.50 19.04 12.73
C SER A 580 12.86 18.45 12.34
N GLY A 581 13.61 17.89 13.29
CA GLY A 581 14.91 17.28 12.99
C GLY A 581 14.84 15.96 12.21
N ARG A 582 15.98 15.56 11.62
CA ARG A 582 16.20 14.26 10.94
C ARG A 582 17.45 13.58 11.50
N ALA A 583 17.47 12.25 11.46
CA ALA A 583 18.66 11.45 11.71
C ALA A 583 19.26 11.00 10.38
N GLU A 584 20.54 11.23 10.17
CA GLU A 584 21.22 11.00 8.90
C GLU A 584 22.59 10.35 9.14
N PHE A 585 23.02 9.47 8.22
CA PHE A 585 24.37 8.93 8.17
C PHE A 585 25.05 9.43 6.91
N TRP A 586 26.08 10.26 7.09
CA TRP A 586 26.72 11.04 6.03
C TRP A 586 27.91 10.31 5.42
N GLU A 587 28.25 10.66 4.18
CA GLU A 587 29.35 10.03 3.43
C GLU A 587 30.71 10.22 4.09
N ASP A 588 30.87 11.26 4.93
CA ASP A 588 32.08 11.53 5.71
C ASP A 588 32.23 10.62 6.95
N GLY A 589 31.29 9.70 7.16
CA GLY A 589 31.29 8.72 8.24
C GLY A 589 30.59 9.17 9.52
N ARG A 590 29.92 10.32 9.56
CA ARG A 590 29.15 10.76 10.74
C ARG A 590 27.72 10.27 10.76
N LEU A 591 27.28 9.80 11.93
CA LEU A 591 25.86 9.72 12.28
C LEU A 591 25.48 11.06 12.92
N VAL A 592 24.49 11.74 12.34
CA VAL A 592 24.17 13.14 12.60
C VAL A 592 22.68 13.29 12.91
N LEU A 593 22.36 14.09 13.92
CA LEU A 593 21.04 14.71 14.03
C LEU A 593 21.12 16.11 13.48
N VAL A 594 20.20 16.45 12.58
CA VAL A 594 20.06 17.80 12.02
C VAL A 594 18.71 18.40 12.40
N ASP A 595 18.63 19.73 12.47
CA ASP A 595 17.36 20.45 12.67
C ASP A 595 16.60 20.70 11.34
N SER A 596 15.53 21.50 11.38
CA SER A 596 14.75 21.88 10.18
C SER A 596 15.56 22.60 9.12
N ASP A 597 16.59 23.35 9.52
CA ASP A 597 17.45 24.11 8.63
C ASP A 597 18.62 23.25 8.10
N SER A 598 18.57 21.94 8.40
CA SER A 598 19.61 20.95 8.09
C SER A 598 20.95 21.26 8.78
N ALA A 599 20.94 22.02 9.87
CA ALA A 599 22.14 22.29 10.66
C ALA A 599 22.39 21.12 11.63
N PRO A 600 23.63 20.59 11.71
CA PRO A 600 23.97 19.56 12.69
C PRO A 600 23.81 20.06 14.12
N VAL A 601 23.00 19.35 14.89
CA VAL A 601 22.73 19.62 16.31
C VAL A 601 23.38 18.60 17.23
N TRP A 602 23.67 17.41 16.70
CA TRP A 602 24.49 16.38 17.34
C TRP A 602 25.17 15.54 16.26
N SER A 603 26.37 15.03 16.51
CA SER A 603 27.04 14.10 15.59
C SER A 603 28.06 13.23 16.31
N THR A 604 28.30 12.02 15.77
CA THR A 604 29.42 11.18 16.19
C THR A 604 30.77 11.80 15.81
N PRO A 605 31.83 11.60 16.62
CA PRO A 605 33.16 12.14 16.34
C PRO A 605 33.92 11.31 15.29
N THR A 606 33.31 11.11 14.12
CA THR A 606 33.78 10.16 13.08
C THR A 606 33.97 10.81 11.70
N GLU A 607 34.06 12.14 11.66
CA GLU A 607 34.28 12.91 10.42
C GLU A 607 35.58 12.51 9.70
N GLY A 608 35.55 12.51 8.36
CA GLY A 608 36.70 12.23 7.50
C GLY A 608 36.93 10.74 7.23
N ASN A 609 35.97 9.88 7.57
CA ASN A 609 36.04 8.43 7.36
C ASN A 609 35.10 8.00 6.23
N GLU A 610 35.41 8.43 5.01
CA GLU A 610 34.66 8.04 3.82
C GLU A 610 34.61 6.51 3.66
N GLY A 611 33.43 5.99 3.32
CA GLY A 611 33.17 4.55 3.24
C GLY A 611 32.99 3.86 4.60
N ALA A 612 32.90 4.61 5.70
CA ALA A 612 32.42 4.06 6.98
C ALA A 612 30.98 3.56 6.87
N VAL A 613 30.63 2.62 7.75
CA VAL A 613 29.30 2.01 7.84
C VAL A 613 28.74 2.13 9.25
N LEU A 614 27.43 2.33 9.33
CA LEU A 614 26.67 2.22 10.58
C LEU A 614 26.28 0.75 10.77
N VAL A 615 26.58 0.20 11.95
CA VAL A 615 26.29 -1.18 12.30
C VAL A 615 25.35 -1.21 13.50
N VAL A 616 24.17 -1.78 13.33
CA VAL A 616 23.26 -2.14 14.42
C VAL A 616 23.43 -3.64 14.67
N ALA A 617 24.16 -3.97 15.71
CA ALA A 617 24.61 -5.32 15.98
C ALA A 617 23.56 -6.14 16.74
N ALA A 618 23.50 -7.44 16.46
CA ALA A 618 22.52 -8.34 17.09
C ALA A 618 22.73 -8.48 18.60
N ASP A 619 23.91 -8.11 19.12
CA ASP A 619 24.30 -8.17 20.54
C ASP A 619 23.80 -6.99 21.38
N GLY A 620 23.16 -5.98 20.77
CA GLY A 620 22.63 -4.82 21.48
C GLY A 620 23.42 -3.52 21.26
N ASP A 621 24.60 -3.57 20.61
CA ASP A 621 25.41 -2.38 20.36
C ASP A 621 25.11 -1.73 18.99
N VAL A 622 25.31 -0.42 18.92
CA VAL A 622 25.30 0.35 17.69
C VAL A 622 26.66 1.02 17.52
N ALA A 623 27.29 0.85 16.37
CA ALA A 623 28.64 1.31 16.11
C ALA A 623 28.80 1.93 14.72
N VAL A 624 29.72 2.89 14.61
CA VAL A 624 30.24 3.34 13.32
C VAL A 624 31.59 2.65 13.11
N ARG A 625 31.75 1.95 11.98
CA ARG A 625 32.99 1.25 11.61
C ARG A 625 33.60 1.85 10.36
N ALA A 626 34.92 1.99 10.34
CA ALA A 626 35.70 2.39 9.17
C ALA A 626 35.62 1.32 8.07
N ALA A 627 36.02 1.69 6.84
CA ALA A 627 36.03 0.78 5.69
C ALA A 627 36.94 -0.45 5.88
N ASP A 628 37.93 -0.37 6.77
CA ASP A 628 38.81 -1.50 7.13
C ASP A 628 38.25 -2.38 8.28
N GLY A 629 37.06 -2.05 8.79
CA GLY A 629 36.37 -2.74 9.86
C GLY A 629 36.70 -2.24 11.28
N GLY A 630 37.61 -1.28 11.43
CA GLY A 630 37.95 -0.65 12.71
C GLY A 630 36.75 0.09 13.31
N VAL A 631 36.56 -0.01 14.63
CA VAL A 631 35.46 0.70 15.33
C VAL A 631 35.87 2.15 15.58
N LEU A 632 35.11 3.09 15.01
CA LEU A 632 35.33 4.54 15.16
C LEU A 632 34.53 5.13 16.33
N TRP A 633 33.31 4.63 16.55
CA TRP A 633 32.41 5.03 17.62
C TRP A 633 31.44 3.89 17.95
N ARG A 634 30.93 3.83 19.18
CA ARG A 634 29.88 2.88 19.59
C ARG A 634 29.09 3.35 20.81
N THR A 635 27.95 2.72 21.07
CA THR A 635 27.05 3.02 22.20
C THR A 635 27.40 2.30 23.50
N ASP A 636 28.24 1.26 23.46
CA ASP A 636 28.63 0.43 24.62
C ASP A 636 27.43 -0.27 25.31
N THR A 637 26.45 -0.71 24.51
CA THR A 637 25.17 -1.29 25.00
C THR A 637 25.01 -2.81 24.81
N ALA A 638 26.05 -3.50 24.34
CA ALA A 638 26.04 -4.96 24.16
C ALA A 638 25.68 -5.71 25.46
N HIS A 639 24.79 -6.70 25.37
CA HIS A 639 24.34 -7.54 26.51
C HIS A 639 23.83 -8.91 26.07
#